data_AF-A0A7S0HUL2-F1
#
_entry.id   AF-A0A7S0HUL2-F1
#
_cell.length_a   1.000
_cell.length_b   1.000
_cell.length_c   1.000
_cell.angle_alpha   90.00
_cell.angle_beta   90.00
_cell.angle_gamma   90.00
#
_symmetry.space_group_name_H-M   'P 1'
#
loop_
_entity.id
_entity.type
_entity.pdbx_description
1 polymer ?
#
loop_
_entity_poly.entity_id
_entity_poly.type
_entity_poly.pdbx_seq_one_letter_code
_entity_poly.pdbx_strand_id
1 'polypeptide(L)'
;MIDGNSEEELNILSMMPGDICSFLKTIARMHSQKARQLNYYIIERHPEALARYILLLSIFFDDDLGPRECTEIFLEIYGNTMLRKQTSAFLHSKVEELIKFLTNGEGKLAEFIDITQMKFKERDAIEKVFKTWYESIECDMEEWREKRLRSYYEDRFDYRKNLIDWDYSMSVKDWAEIIHSKLFLWWRQEGIAYEIRDSKYPQPNRTMASYAEGKEKGYSKLKRGFWGDIVQSPYWSIGVHADEHSLYKKRSFQHTKTCQHVAEYNIYSLLYELSTKKPYKMPPEDSEIHGRSFWSGLSHRDVEKIEEEGEIETLQDDRLDTLSAGQARGNSSKKVPQGVRLILLQGENFDFMKGKKKFAELFDVVFLSNLCLQMLKEPLPDLLRARAALVVEGADFMLNFDKNDRKAFNDKIKELGKELGMVVEDGKRDRYKLYNGVHFPLYFLSFDKAAAQEVLAQRAKRQEEAVKSQASLESLLSQSTGDERPTAEALEGLEALDVPDRPYEVDAMNRPVVYDGIRRGWERRTMVVLGRKGTAAAPALKAGPLGFCAVTGLPAKYKDPQTGLAYANVEAFKEIRRRHGARETPGEAQETDPAVAAQADEEKRDEVAGERREAGKEEEEEEIVEPLIFQNRPKWRLGGSAVL
;
A
#
# COMPACT_ATOMS: atom_id res chain seq x y z
N MET A 1 -0.73 8.14 -32.33
CA MET A 1 -0.10 9.07 -33.29
C MET A 1 -0.53 10.46 -32.85
N ILE A 2 0.43 11.31 -32.49
CA ILE A 2 0.21 12.69 -32.07
C ILE A 2 0.69 13.53 -33.26
N ASP A 3 -0.24 14.19 -33.95
CA ASP A 3 0.08 15.04 -35.11
C ASP A 3 0.46 16.45 -34.68
N GLY A 4 1.56 16.93 -35.24
CA GLY A 4 1.69 18.31 -35.71
C GLY A 4 2.36 19.30 -34.76
N ASN A 5 3.66 19.54 -35.01
CA ASN A 5 4.44 20.75 -34.68
C ASN A 5 5.32 20.81 -33.41
N SER A 6 5.62 19.69 -32.75
CA SER A 6 6.66 19.61 -31.71
C SER A 6 7.42 18.28 -31.70
N GLU A 7 7.65 17.66 -32.86
CA GLU A 7 8.26 16.32 -32.97
C GLU A 7 9.64 16.18 -32.28
N GLU A 8 10.24 17.30 -31.85
CA GLU A 8 11.54 17.33 -31.18
C GLU A 8 11.48 17.27 -29.65
N GLU A 9 10.43 17.78 -28.98
CA GLU A 9 10.38 17.88 -27.51
C GLU A 9 9.12 17.22 -26.91
N LEU A 10 9.36 16.26 -26.00
CA LEU A 10 8.35 15.50 -25.28
C LEU A 10 8.36 15.87 -23.79
N ASN A 11 7.23 16.37 -23.28
CA ASN A 11 7.05 16.74 -21.89
C ASN A 11 6.13 15.74 -21.18
N ILE A 12 6.69 14.97 -20.24
CA ILE A 12 5.96 13.98 -19.45
C ILE A 12 5.83 14.47 -18.01
N LEU A 13 4.64 14.43 -17.43
CA LEU A 13 4.42 14.68 -16.01
C LEU A 13 4.01 13.38 -15.31
N SER A 14 4.69 12.99 -14.24
CA SER A 14 4.28 11.91 -13.35
C SER A 14 3.98 12.47 -11.96
N MET A 15 2.75 12.29 -11.49
CA MET A 15 2.36 12.71 -10.15
C MET A 15 2.25 11.51 -9.21
N MET A 16 3.05 11.57 -8.15
CA MET A 16 3.18 10.55 -7.11
C MET A 16 3.44 9.15 -7.68
N PRO A 17 4.40 8.96 -8.62
CA PRO A 17 4.62 7.66 -9.24
C PRO A 17 5.03 6.56 -8.26
N GLY A 18 5.46 6.91 -7.04
CA GLY A 18 5.95 5.93 -6.09
C GLY A 18 7.40 5.58 -6.39
N ASP A 19 7.72 5.12 -7.59
CA ASP A 19 9.07 4.72 -8.00
C ASP A 19 9.71 5.58 -9.10
N ILE A 20 11.01 5.33 -9.33
CA ILE A 20 11.79 5.92 -10.43
C ILE A 20 11.94 4.98 -11.64
N CYS A 21 11.42 3.77 -11.57
CA CYS A 21 11.56 2.73 -12.60
C CYS A 21 10.83 3.12 -13.88
N SER A 22 9.70 3.82 -13.79
CA SER A 22 9.00 4.37 -14.96
C SER A 22 9.88 5.36 -15.75
N PHE A 23 10.62 6.22 -15.05
CA PHE A 23 11.60 7.12 -15.67
C PHE A 23 12.75 6.33 -16.30
N LEU A 24 13.36 5.40 -15.56
CA LEU A 24 14.46 4.55 -16.06
C LEU A 24 14.06 3.78 -17.32
N LYS A 25 12.87 3.18 -17.34
CA LYS A 25 12.32 2.47 -18.49
C LYS A 25 12.09 3.39 -19.68
N THR A 26 11.61 4.61 -19.44
CA THR A 26 11.40 5.61 -20.48
C THR A 26 12.72 6.01 -21.13
N ILE A 27 13.76 6.31 -20.35
CA ILE A 27 15.06 6.77 -20.89
C ILE A 27 15.84 5.63 -21.57
N ALA A 28 15.77 4.41 -21.05
CA ALA A 28 16.44 3.26 -21.65
C ALA A 28 15.89 2.98 -23.06
N ARG A 29 14.57 3.08 -23.22
CA ARG A 29 13.86 2.79 -24.47
C ARG A 29 13.72 4.01 -25.38
N MET A 30 14.23 5.17 -24.98
CA MET A 30 14.15 6.41 -25.76
C MET A 30 14.89 6.31 -27.09
N HIS A 31 15.95 5.49 -27.18
CA HIS A 31 16.70 5.28 -28.42
C HIS A 31 15.85 4.67 -29.56
N SER A 32 14.70 4.05 -29.22
CA SER A 32 13.73 3.52 -30.18
C SER A 32 12.67 4.57 -30.60
N GLN A 33 12.71 5.78 -30.04
CA GLN A 33 11.73 6.84 -30.26
C GLN A 33 12.30 7.96 -31.14
N LYS A 34 11.40 8.75 -31.74
CA LYS A 34 11.76 9.88 -32.63
C LYS A 34 12.08 11.19 -31.88
N ALA A 35 11.69 11.30 -30.60
CA ALA A 35 11.86 12.53 -29.82
C ALA A 35 13.35 12.82 -29.58
N ARG A 36 13.75 14.09 -29.78
CA ARG A 36 15.14 14.55 -29.62
C ARG A 36 15.43 15.09 -28.21
N GLN A 37 14.39 15.56 -27.51
CA GLN A 37 14.46 16.09 -26.16
C GLN A 37 13.30 15.55 -25.32
N LEU A 38 13.61 15.06 -24.12
CA LEU A 38 12.66 14.54 -23.14
C LEU A 38 12.78 15.35 -21.85
N ASN A 39 11.71 16.06 -21.48
CA ASN A 39 11.59 16.67 -20.17
C ASN A 39 10.60 15.85 -19.33
N TYR A 40 11.10 15.20 -18.28
CA TYR A 40 10.33 14.35 -17.40
C TYR A 40 10.15 15.05 -16.06
N TYR A 41 8.91 15.39 -15.71
CA TYR A 41 8.56 16.07 -14.47
C TYR A 41 8.02 15.05 -13.48
N ILE A 42 8.57 15.01 -12.27
CA ILE A 42 8.06 14.18 -11.17
C ILE A 42 7.60 15.08 -10.05
N ILE A 43 6.36 14.90 -9.62
CA ILE A 43 5.81 15.57 -8.43
C ILE A 43 5.64 14.56 -7.33
N GLU A 44 6.29 14.81 -6.20
CA GLU A 44 6.11 14.03 -4.97
C GLU A 44 5.67 14.92 -3.81
N ARG A 45 4.87 14.33 -2.91
CA ARG A 45 4.43 15.02 -1.69
C ARG A 45 5.57 15.14 -0.69
N HIS A 46 6.24 14.02 -0.47
CA HIS A 46 7.19 13.84 0.62
C HIS A 46 8.63 14.03 0.12
N PRO A 47 9.46 14.83 0.82
CA PRO A 47 10.86 14.99 0.44
C PRO A 47 11.63 13.66 0.50
N GLU A 48 11.19 12.71 1.32
CA GLU A 48 11.77 11.37 1.41
C GLU A 48 11.68 10.59 0.09
N ALA A 49 10.56 10.72 -0.64
CA ALA A 49 10.40 10.06 -1.94
C ALA A 49 11.37 10.64 -2.98
N LEU A 50 11.49 11.97 -3.05
CA LEU A 50 12.44 12.64 -3.93
C LEU A 50 13.89 12.28 -3.58
N ALA A 51 14.23 12.27 -2.29
CA ALA A 51 15.55 11.86 -1.82
C ALA A 51 15.89 10.43 -2.27
N ARG A 52 14.94 9.49 -2.13
CA ARG A 52 15.09 8.10 -2.60
C ARG A 52 15.30 8.04 -4.11
N TYR A 53 14.61 8.84 -4.92
CA TYR A 53 14.81 8.86 -6.38
C TYR A 53 16.22 9.29 -6.75
N ILE A 54 16.72 10.35 -6.11
CA ILE A 54 18.08 10.84 -6.35
C ILE A 54 19.10 9.75 -5.99
N LEU A 55 18.93 9.06 -4.86
CA LEU A 55 19.79 7.94 -4.46
C LEU A 55 19.72 6.76 -5.44
N LEU A 56 18.52 6.32 -5.82
CA LEU A 56 18.34 5.19 -6.74
C LEU A 56 18.95 5.49 -8.12
N LEU A 57 18.85 6.74 -8.58
CA LEU A 57 19.54 7.20 -9.78
C LEU A 57 21.05 7.24 -9.62
N SER A 58 21.56 7.66 -8.45
CA SER A 58 23.00 7.66 -8.18
C SER A 58 23.57 6.25 -8.22
N ILE A 59 22.88 5.27 -7.64
CA ILE A 59 23.24 3.84 -7.71
C ILE A 59 23.20 3.35 -9.16
N PHE A 60 22.11 3.66 -9.87
CA PHE A 60 21.89 3.16 -11.23
C PHE A 60 22.95 3.68 -12.20
N PHE A 61 23.36 4.94 -12.07
CA PHE A 61 24.38 5.58 -12.91
C PHE A 61 25.79 5.54 -12.32
N ASP A 62 26.03 4.79 -11.25
CA ASP A 62 27.35 4.64 -10.68
C ASP A 62 28.28 3.88 -11.66
N ASP A 63 29.41 4.48 -12.03
CA ASP A 63 30.39 3.87 -12.93
C ASP A 63 31.28 2.84 -12.21
N ASP A 64 31.36 2.88 -10.87
CA ASP A 64 32.16 1.94 -10.08
C ASP A 64 31.43 0.60 -9.90
N LEU A 65 30.10 0.59 -10.03
CA LEU A 65 29.29 -0.62 -9.89
C LEU A 65 29.14 -1.36 -11.22
N GLY A 66 29.55 -2.62 -11.27
CA GLY A 66 29.21 -3.52 -12.38
C GLY A 66 27.68 -3.70 -12.52
N PRO A 67 27.15 -4.08 -13.70
CA PRO A 67 25.69 -4.20 -13.91
C PRO A 67 24.99 -5.13 -12.91
N ARG A 68 25.66 -6.22 -12.52
CA ARG A 68 25.16 -7.18 -11.53
C ARG A 68 25.09 -6.55 -10.13
N GLU A 69 26.20 -6.03 -9.63
CA GLU A 69 26.28 -5.41 -8.30
C GLU A 69 25.33 -4.20 -8.19
N CYS A 70 25.24 -3.40 -9.25
CA CYS A 70 24.28 -2.31 -9.36
C CYS A 70 22.84 -2.81 -9.21
N THR A 71 22.48 -3.91 -9.87
CA THR A 71 21.15 -4.53 -9.75
C THR A 71 20.87 -5.01 -8.33
N GLU A 72 21.84 -5.69 -7.70
CA GLU A 72 21.73 -6.19 -6.32
C GLU A 72 21.50 -5.03 -5.33
N ILE A 73 22.36 -4.01 -5.35
CA ILE A 73 22.28 -2.84 -4.45
C ILE A 73 21.00 -2.04 -4.71
N PHE A 74 20.63 -1.85 -5.98
CA PHE A 74 19.41 -1.12 -6.35
C PHE A 74 18.18 -1.80 -5.76
N LEU A 75 18.01 -3.11 -6.00
CA LEU A 75 16.84 -3.85 -5.52
C LEU A 75 16.78 -3.93 -4.00
N GLU A 76 17.94 -4.14 -3.36
CA GLU A 76 18.05 -4.20 -1.91
C GLU A 76 17.61 -2.86 -1.26
N ILE A 77 18.10 -1.72 -1.74
CA ILE A 77 17.70 -0.39 -1.25
C ILE A 77 16.25 -0.05 -1.64
N TYR A 78 15.80 -0.51 -2.81
CA TYR A 78 14.46 -0.25 -3.33
C TYR A 78 13.37 -0.92 -2.49
N GLY A 79 13.52 -2.22 -2.19
CA GLY A 79 12.43 -3.05 -1.64
C GLY A 79 12.60 -3.58 -0.22
N ASN A 80 13.80 -3.56 0.37
CA ASN A 80 14.05 -4.17 1.67
C ASN A 80 14.03 -3.15 2.80
N THR A 81 13.54 -3.56 3.97
CA THR A 81 13.60 -2.77 5.21
C THR A 81 14.94 -2.90 5.92
N MET A 82 15.68 -3.97 5.68
CA MET A 82 17.02 -4.20 6.21
C MET A 82 18.02 -4.46 5.07
N LEU A 83 19.28 -4.17 5.33
CA LEU A 83 20.41 -4.18 4.40
C LEU A 83 21.55 -5.04 4.93
N ARG A 84 22.34 -5.59 4.01
CA ARG A 84 23.69 -6.12 4.25
C ARG A 84 24.62 -4.99 4.72
N LYS A 85 25.65 -5.35 5.49
CA LYS A 85 26.67 -4.39 5.96
C LYS A 85 27.32 -3.61 4.82
N GLN A 86 27.65 -4.30 3.71
CA GLN A 86 28.25 -3.69 2.53
C GLN A 86 27.34 -2.64 1.90
N THR A 87 26.05 -2.95 1.73
CA THR A 87 25.06 -2.03 1.16
C THR A 87 24.83 -0.82 2.06
N SER A 88 24.80 -1.01 3.38
CA SER A 88 24.73 0.09 4.35
C SER A 88 25.96 1.01 4.28
N ALA A 89 27.17 0.44 4.21
CA ALA A 89 28.40 1.21 4.06
C ALA A 89 28.44 1.98 2.73
N PHE A 90 27.99 1.35 1.64
CA PHE A 90 27.86 2.00 0.33
C PHE A 90 26.89 3.19 0.41
N LEU A 91 25.69 3.00 0.98
CA LEU A 91 24.72 4.07 1.18
C LEU A 91 25.34 5.25 1.95
N HIS A 92 26.07 4.95 3.04
CA HIS A 92 26.74 5.97 3.84
C HIS A 92 27.74 6.78 3.01
N SER A 93 28.54 6.11 2.17
CA SER A 93 29.53 6.76 1.30
C SER A 93 28.90 7.72 0.28
N LYS A 94 27.63 7.49 -0.12
CA LYS A 94 26.91 8.32 -1.08
C LYS A 94 26.29 9.57 -0.49
N VAL A 95 26.04 9.64 0.82
CA VAL A 95 25.31 10.76 1.44
C VAL A 95 25.97 12.11 1.14
N GLU A 96 27.30 12.21 1.26
CA GLU A 96 28.04 13.45 0.98
C GLU A 96 27.98 13.86 -0.49
N GLU A 97 28.04 12.90 -1.41
CA GLU A 97 27.92 13.14 -2.86
C GLU A 97 26.53 13.70 -3.19
N LEU A 98 25.47 13.11 -2.60
CA LEU A 98 24.09 13.53 -2.78
C LEU A 98 23.81 14.93 -2.23
N ILE A 99 24.39 15.26 -1.06
CA ILE A 99 24.31 16.60 -0.48
C ILE A 99 25.00 17.61 -1.39
N LYS A 100 26.23 17.34 -1.84
CA LYS A 100 26.97 18.21 -2.77
C LYS A 100 26.23 18.43 -4.08
N PHE A 101 25.64 17.37 -4.64
CA PHE A 101 24.78 17.48 -5.82
C PHE A 101 23.62 18.46 -5.60
N LEU A 102 22.91 18.33 -4.48
CA LEU A 102 21.73 19.16 -4.21
C LEU A 102 22.08 20.62 -3.89
N THR A 103 23.19 20.86 -3.18
CA THR A 103 23.64 22.21 -2.78
C THR A 103 24.32 22.95 -3.94
N ASN A 104 25.24 22.28 -4.64
CA ASN A 104 26.12 22.93 -5.62
C ASN A 104 25.76 22.61 -7.08
N GLY A 105 24.90 21.63 -7.34
CA GLY A 105 24.64 21.15 -8.70
C GLY A 105 25.85 20.44 -9.31
N GLU A 106 26.65 19.76 -8.48
CA GLU A 106 27.86 19.05 -8.89
C GLU A 106 27.61 17.55 -9.07
N GLY A 107 28.50 16.88 -9.83
CA GLY A 107 28.47 15.43 -10.02
C GLY A 107 27.62 14.96 -11.20
N LYS A 108 27.61 13.64 -11.41
CA LYS A 108 27.01 13.00 -12.59
C LYS A 108 25.50 13.21 -12.71
N LEU A 109 24.82 13.33 -11.57
CA LEU A 109 23.38 13.59 -11.52
C LEU A 109 23.00 14.96 -12.10
N ALA A 110 23.89 15.96 -12.00
CA ALA A 110 23.64 17.31 -12.52
C ALA A 110 23.59 17.37 -14.05
N GLU A 111 24.07 16.33 -14.75
CA GLU A 111 23.99 16.25 -16.21
C GLU A 111 22.55 16.17 -16.72
N PHE A 112 21.62 15.67 -15.90
CA PHE A 112 20.24 15.43 -16.33
C PHE A 112 19.18 15.77 -15.29
N ILE A 113 19.50 15.84 -13.99
CA ILE A 113 18.54 16.24 -12.96
C ILE A 113 18.55 17.76 -12.80
N ASP A 114 17.43 18.38 -13.15
CA ASP A 114 17.20 19.81 -12.99
C ASP A 114 16.52 20.11 -11.63
N ILE A 115 17.31 20.66 -10.71
CA ILE A 115 16.85 21.13 -9.41
C ILE A 115 16.55 22.64 -9.39
N THR A 116 16.74 23.36 -10.50
CA THR A 116 16.59 24.83 -10.57
C THR A 116 15.17 25.29 -10.22
N GLN A 117 14.17 24.45 -10.50
CA GLN A 117 12.77 24.74 -10.22
C GLN A 117 12.36 24.52 -8.75
N MET A 118 13.19 23.82 -7.98
CA MET A 118 12.96 23.61 -6.55
C MET A 118 13.33 24.85 -5.75
N LYS A 119 12.50 25.21 -4.77
CA LYS A 119 12.81 26.29 -3.83
C LYS A 119 13.93 25.87 -2.89
N PHE A 120 14.70 26.83 -2.38
CA PHE A 120 15.74 26.56 -1.37
C PHE A 120 15.21 25.76 -0.17
N LYS A 121 14.03 26.11 0.36
CA LYS A 121 13.39 25.35 1.45
C LYS A 121 13.13 23.86 1.10
N GLU A 122 12.80 23.56 -0.16
CA GLU A 122 12.53 22.19 -0.63
C GLU A 122 13.86 21.42 -0.74
N ARG A 123 14.92 22.08 -1.22
CA ARG A 123 16.28 21.52 -1.22
C ARG A 123 16.79 21.27 0.20
N ASP A 124 16.66 22.23 1.11
CA ASP A 124 17.03 22.06 2.52
C ASP A 124 16.26 20.90 3.18
N ALA A 125 15.02 20.67 2.78
CA ALA A 125 14.22 19.54 3.28
C ALA A 125 14.78 18.19 2.82
N ILE A 126 15.16 18.06 1.53
CA ILE A 126 15.80 16.85 1.00
C ILE A 126 17.20 16.66 1.62
N GLU A 127 17.98 17.72 1.77
CA GLU A 127 19.29 17.66 2.44
C GLU A 127 19.15 17.14 3.88
N LYS A 128 18.13 17.60 4.62
CA LYS A 128 17.82 17.08 5.95
C LYS A 128 17.49 15.59 5.92
N VAL A 129 16.76 15.12 4.90
CA VAL A 129 16.49 13.68 4.71
C VAL A 129 17.79 12.90 4.52
N PHE A 130 18.69 13.34 3.63
CA PHE A 130 19.98 12.69 3.43
C PHE A 130 20.79 12.57 4.72
N LYS A 131 20.80 13.64 5.54
CA LYS A 131 21.45 13.63 6.85
C LYS A 131 20.83 12.63 7.83
N THR A 132 19.57 12.24 7.66
CA THR A 132 18.96 11.20 8.50
C THR A 132 19.45 9.78 8.18
N TRP A 133 20.19 9.61 7.07
CA TRP A 133 20.72 8.31 6.63
C TRP A 133 22.09 7.98 7.22
N TYR A 134 22.72 8.90 7.96
CA TYR A 134 23.94 8.57 8.69
C TYR A 134 23.69 7.53 9.79
N GLU A 135 24.71 6.73 10.08
CA GLU A 135 24.64 5.68 11.10
C GLU A 135 24.46 6.23 12.52
N SER A 136 24.96 7.43 12.77
CA SER A 136 24.84 8.16 14.04
C SER A 136 23.40 8.52 14.42
N ILE A 137 22.50 8.53 13.45
CA ILE A 137 21.09 8.83 13.66
C ILE A 137 20.37 7.54 14.08
N GLU A 138 19.55 7.57 15.11
CA GLU A 138 18.79 6.38 15.52
C GLU A 138 17.80 5.93 14.43
N CYS A 139 17.73 4.62 14.18
CA CYS A 139 16.84 4.04 13.18
C CYS A 139 16.50 2.58 13.56
N ASP A 140 15.54 2.41 14.46
CA ASP A 140 15.03 1.08 14.81
C ASP A 140 13.92 0.66 13.83
N MET A 141 14.36 0.20 12.65
CA MET A 141 13.45 -0.18 11.57
C MET A 141 12.58 -1.38 11.95
N GLU A 142 13.13 -2.32 12.72
CA GLU A 142 12.44 -3.53 13.14
C GLU A 142 11.30 -3.18 14.09
N GLU A 143 11.56 -2.40 15.15
CA GLU A 143 10.54 -1.96 16.10
C GLU A 143 9.45 -1.12 15.39
N TRP A 144 9.86 -0.19 14.52
CA TRP A 144 8.91 0.66 13.81
C TRP A 144 7.99 -0.14 12.90
N ARG A 145 8.54 -1.12 12.18
CA ARG A 145 7.77 -1.98 11.30
C ARG A 145 6.89 -2.94 12.09
N GLU A 146 7.37 -3.53 13.18
CA GLU A 146 6.56 -4.37 14.06
C GLU A 146 5.37 -3.60 14.61
N LYS A 147 5.57 -2.37 15.07
CA LYS A 147 4.50 -1.49 15.53
C LYS A 147 3.44 -1.23 14.45
N ARG A 148 3.87 -1.05 13.19
CA ARG A 148 2.94 -0.93 12.04
C ARG A 148 2.15 -2.21 11.82
N LEU A 149 2.81 -3.37 11.86
CA LEU A 149 2.14 -4.66 11.72
C LEU A 149 1.14 -4.92 12.84
N ARG A 150 1.51 -4.68 14.10
CA ARG A 150 0.61 -4.80 15.27
C ARG A 150 -0.60 -3.88 15.14
N SER A 151 -0.39 -2.64 14.69
CA SER A 151 -1.48 -1.69 14.46
C SER A 151 -2.41 -2.11 13.32
N TYR A 152 -1.89 -2.78 12.28
CA TYR A 152 -2.67 -3.22 11.12
C TYR A 152 -3.45 -4.51 11.38
N TYR A 153 -2.80 -5.50 12.01
CA TYR A 153 -3.43 -6.79 12.29
C TYR A 153 -4.29 -6.78 13.56
N GLU A 154 -4.02 -5.85 14.49
CA GLU A 154 -4.70 -5.73 15.78
C GLU A 154 -4.68 -7.10 16.50
N ASP A 155 -5.81 -7.56 17.05
CA ASP A 155 -5.93 -8.83 17.77
C ASP A 155 -5.58 -10.07 16.93
N ARG A 156 -5.46 -9.90 15.60
CA ARG A 156 -5.11 -10.99 14.67
C ARG A 156 -3.61 -11.07 14.37
N PHE A 157 -2.78 -10.27 15.05
CA PHE A 157 -1.34 -10.20 14.80
C PHE A 157 -0.65 -11.57 14.93
N ASP A 158 -1.04 -12.38 15.91
CA ASP A 158 -0.45 -13.71 16.12
C ASP A 158 -0.85 -14.70 15.01
N TYR A 159 -2.01 -14.49 14.39
CA TYR A 159 -2.53 -15.30 13.29
C TYR A 159 -2.23 -14.71 11.90
N ARG A 160 -1.36 -13.70 11.80
CA ARG A 160 -1.11 -12.94 10.56
C ARG A 160 -0.65 -13.80 9.39
N LYS A 161 0.07 -14.91 9.64
CA LYS A 161 0.53 -15.84 8.59
C LYS A 161 -0.65 -16.37 7.76
N ASN A 162 -1.76 -16.70 8.42
CA ASN A 162 -2.99 -17.18 7.76
C ASN A 162 -3.68 -16.06 6.98
N LEU A 163 -3.65 -14.83 7.50
CA LEU A 163 -4.21 -13.66 6.80
C LEU A 163 -3.41 -13.32 5.54
N ILE A 164 -2.08 -13.42 5.60
CA ILE A 164 -1.21 -13.18 4.45
C ILE A 164 -1.44 -14.25 3.36
N ASP A 165 -1.56 -15.52 3.75
CA ASP A 165 -1.87 -16.61 2.81
C ASP A 165 -3.25 -16.42 2.16
N TRP A 166 -4.23 -15.95 2.94
CA TRP A 166 -5.55 -15.58 2.43
C TRP A 166 -5.48 -14.44 1.41
N ASP A 167 -4.76 -13.34 1.73
CA ASP A 167 -4.55 -12.21 0.81
C ASP A 167 -3.93 -12.69 -0.52
N TYR A 168 -2.93 -13.58 -0.43
CA TYR A 168 -2.29 -14.16 -1.60
C TYR A 168 -3.27 -15.00 -2.43
N SER A 169 -3.93 -15.95 -1.79
CA SER A 169 -4.80 -16.93 -2.47
C SER A 169 -6.05 -16.29 -3.08
N MET A 170 -6.59 -15.23 -2.46
CA MET A 170 -7.82 -14.58 -2.92
C MET A 170 -7.59 -13.46 -3.95
N SER A 171 -6.37 -12.93 -4.03
CA SER A 171 -6.09 -11.76 -4.87
C SER A 171 -4.81 -11.93 -5.69
N VAL A 172 -3.65 -12.02 -5.03
CA VAL A 172 -2.34 -12.00 -5.71
C VAL A 172 -2.21 -13.13 -6.73
N LYS A 173 -2.63 -14.35 -6.37
CA LYS A 173 -2.49 -15.54 -7.22
C LYS A 173 -3.24 -15.40 -8.56
N ASP A 174 -4.47 -14.91 -8.53
CA ASP A 174 -5.31 -14.77 -9.72
C ASP A 174 -4.79 -13.66 -10.66
N TRP A 175 -4.16 -12.63 -10.10
CA TRP A 175 -3.65 -11.51 -10.89
C TRP A 175 -2.22 -11.71 -11.38
N ALA A 176 -1.34 -12.18 -10.50
CA ALA A 176 0.09 -12.22 -10.72
C ALA A 176 0.76 -13.39 -9.97
N GLU A 177 0.42 -14.62 -10.33
CA GLU A 177 1.01 -15.87 -9.81
C GLU A 177 2.55 -15.94 -9.85
N ILE A 178 3.21 -15.16 -10.72
CA ILE A 178 4.67 -14.99 -10.76
C ILE A 178 5.23 -14.45 -9.42
N ILE A 179 4.41 -13.69 -8.67
CA ILE A 179 4.69 -13.41 -7.27
C ILE A 179 4.59 -14.72 -6.52
N HIS A 180 5.73 -15.22 -6.06
CA HIS A 180 5.79 -16.50 -5.38
C HIS A 180 5.19 -16.38 -3.98
N SER A 181 4.34 -17.34 -3.58
CA SER A 181 3.63 -17.32 -2.29
C SER A 181 4.57 -17.15 -1.10
N LYS A 182 5.69 -17.89 -1.07
CA LYS A 182 6.72 -17.76 -0.03
C LYS A 182 7.36 -16.36 0.02
N LEU A 183 7.72 -15.78 -1.12
CA LEU A 183 8.33 -14.45 -1.20
C LEU A 183 7.36 -13.35 -0.73
N PHE A 184 6.09 -13.48 -1.07
CA PHE A 184 5.04 -12.59 -0.58
C PHE A 184 4.86 -12.73 0.93
N LEU A 185 4.84 -13.97 1.44
CA LEU A 185 4.73 -14.26 2.86
C LEU A 185 5.90 -13.69 3.66
N TRP A 186 7.13 -13.98 3.25
CA TRP A 186 8.34 -13.52 3.94
C TRP A 186 8.44 -12.01 3.93
N TRP A 187 8.20 -11.35 2.78
CA TRP A 187 8.17 -9.89 2.73
C TRP A 187 7.10 -9.30 3.66
N ARG A 188 5.89 -9.86 3.70
CA ARG A 188 4.83 -9.41 4.63
C ARG A 188 5.22 -9.59 6.10
N GLN A 189 6.00 -10.62 6.44
CA GLN A 189 6.46 -10.87 7.81
C GLN A 189 7.67 -10.03 8.20
N GLU A 190 8.70 -9.99 7.37
CA GLU A 190 10.04 -9.50 7.72
C GLU A 190 10.38 -8.16 7.04
N GLY A 191 9.78 -7.87 5.88
CA GLY A 191 10.05 -6.64 5.11
C GLY A 191 11.21 -6.77 4.14
N ILE A 192 11.72 -7.99 3.91
CA ILE A 192 12.75 -8.28 2.91
C ILE A 192 12.05 -8.78 1.64
N ALA A 193 12.18 -8.04 0.55
CA ALA A 193 11.58 -8.37 -0.74
C ALA A 193 12.58 -9.07 -1.68
N TYR A 194 13.81 -8.57 -1.73
CA TYR A 194 14.85 -9.03 -2.63
C TYR A 194 15.98 -9.62 -1.82
N GLU A 195 16.02 -10.94 -1.75
CA GLU A 195 17.05 -11.66 -1.02
C GLU A 195 18.28 -11.85 -1.91
N ILE A 196 19.42 -11.34 -1.48
CA ILE A 196 20.69 -11.50 -2.16
C ILE A 196 21.44 -12.67 -1.53
N ARG A 197 21.28 -13.87 -2.11
CA ARG A 197 21.95 -15.11 -1.64
C ARG A 197 21.53 -15.44 -0.18
N ASP A 198 22.27 -16.30 0.49
CA ASP A 198 22.11 -16.59 1.93
C ASP A 198 22.67 -15.47 2.85
N SER A 199 22.54 -14.20 2.44
CA SER A 199 23.10 -13.08 3.18
C SER A 199 22.27 -12.73 4.41
N LYS A 200 22.96 -12.22 5.45
CA LYS A 200 22.30 -11.61 6.61
C LYS A 200 22.06 -10.11 6.37
N TYR A 201 20.96 -9.58 6.91
CA TYR A 201 20.57 -8.17 6.80
C TYR A 201 20.58 -7.45 8.17
N PRO A 202 21.76 -7.22 8.77
CA PRO A 202 21.83 -6.69 10.13
C PRO A 202 21.65 -5.17 10.23
N GLN A 203 21.58 -4.43 9.12
CA GLN A 203 21.55 -2.96 9.14
C GLN A 203 20.18 -2.44 8.69
N PRO A 204 19.61 -1.38 9.32
CA PRO A 204 18.35 -0.82 8.87
C PRO A 204 18.52 -0.12 7.52
N ASN A 205 17.55 -0.30 6.62
CA ASN A 205 17.45 0.53 5.43
C ASN A 205 16.92 1.92 5.81
N ARG A 206 17.82 2.81 6.22
CA ARG A 206 17.52 4.17 6.70
C ARG A 206 16.76 5.01 5.67
N THR A 207 16.82 4.64 4.40
CA THR A 207 16.12 5.32 3.30
C THR A 207 14.62 5.02 3.28
N MET A 208 14.15 4.01 4.02
CA MET A 208 12.73 3.67 4.19
C MET A 208 12.09 4.41 5.39
N ALA A 209 12.88 5.14 6.17
CA ALA A 209 12.39 5.95 7.26
C ALA A 209 11.77 7.25 6.73
N SER A 210 10.60 7.62 7.25
CA SER A 210 9.93 8.87 6.89
C SER A 210 9.19 9.47 8.08
N TYR A 211 8.64 10.67 7.89
CA TYR A 211 7.81 11.34 8.89
C TYR A 211 6.34 11.24 8.52
N ALA A 212 5.51 10.88 9.51
CA ALA A 212 4.06 10.97 9.39
C ALA A 212 3.48 11.92 10.44
N GLU A 213 2.49 12.71 10.04
CA GLU A 213 1.70 13.52 10.95
C GLU A 213 0.73 12.63 11.73
N GLY A 214 0.75 12.76 13.05
CA GLY A 214 -0.17 12.08 13.95
C GLY A 214 -0.64 13.00 15.07
N LYS A 215 -1.61 12.53 15.85
CA LYS A 215 -2.04 13.21 17.08
C LYS A 215 -1.54 12.44 18.29
N GLU A 216 -0.84 13.14 19.18
CA GLU A 216 -0.41 12.61 20.47
C GLU A 216 -0.92 13.56 21.56
N LYS A 217 -1.72 13.04 22.50
CA LYS A 217 -2.36 13.84 23.56
C LYS A 217 -3.13 15.06 23.03
N GLY A 218 -3.79 14.93 21.88
CA GLY A 218 -4.56 16.00 21.23
C GLY A 218 -3.75 16.96 20.35
N TYR A 219 -2.42 16.96 20.41
CA TYR A 219 -1.55 17.83 19.61
C TYR A 219 -1.06 17.13 18.34
N SER A 220 -0.97 17.89 17.23
CA SER A 220 -0.35 17.40 16.01
C SER A 220 1.16 17.29 16.20
N LYS A 221 1.73 16.13 15.88
CA LYS A 221 3.15 15.84 16.00
C LYS A 221 3.61 15.03 14.79
N LEU A 222 4.73 15.46 14.19
CA LEU A 222 5.44 14.67 13.20
C LEU A 222 6.24 13.58 13.92
N LYS A 223 5.97 12.32 13.57
CA LYS A 223 6.67 11.17 14.10
C LYS A 223 7.50 10.51 13.01
N ARG A 224 8.80 10.39 13.26
CA ARG A 224 9.69 9.57 12.44
C ARG A 224 9.41 8.09 12.68
N GLY A 225 9.40 7.30 11.62
CA GLY A 225 9.19 5.87 11.69
C GLY A 225 9.23 5.22 10.31
N PHE A 226 8.90 3.92 10.27
CA PHE A 226 8.58 3.23 9.04
C PHE A 226 7.12 3.47 8.67
N TRP A 227 6.88 4.18 7.58
CA TRP A 227 5.54 4.42 7.05
C TRP A 227 5.29 3.80 5.68
N GLY A 228 6.25 3.00 5.20
CA GLY A 228 6.14 2.25 3.96
C GLY A 228 4.95 1.28 3.93
N ASP A 229 4.63 0.79 2.74
CA ASP A 229 3.58 -0.21 2.58
C ASP A 229 3.98 -1.53 3.26
N ILE A 230 3.03 -2.11 3.98
CA ILE A 230 3.18 -3.40 4.65
C ILE A 230 2.29 -4.46 4.01
N VAL A 231 1.39 -4.09 3.10
CA VAL A 231 0.39 -4.92 2.40
C VAL A 231 0.76 -5.13 0.94
N GLN A 232 1.10 -4.05 0.22
CA GLN A 232 1.49 -4.09 -1.18
C GLN A 232 2.99 -4.29 -1.33
N SER A 233 3.37 -5.44 -1.88
CA SER A 233 4.77 -5.77 -2.09
C SER A 233 5.39 -4.92 -3.19
N PRO A 234 6.69 -4.57 -3.11
CA PRO A 234 7.40 -3.87 -4.18
C PRO A 234 7.49 -4.69 -5.48
N TYR A 235 7.14 -5.98 -5.45
CA TYR A 235 7.06 -6.83 -6.64
C TYR A 235 6.11 -6.29 -7.70
N TRP A 236 5.06 -5.53 -7.34
CA TRP A 236 4.10 -5.01 -8.31
C TRP A 236 4.73 -4.05 -9.32
N SER A 237 5.69 -3.24 -8.91
CA SER A 237 6.33 -2.25 -9.78
C SER A 237 7.26 -2.91 -10.80
N ILE A 238 8.15 -3.80 -10.33
CA ILE A 238 9.25 -4.33 -11.17
C ILE A 238 9.33 -5.86 -11.24
N GLY A 239 8.58 -6.60 -10.42
CA GLY A 239 8.65 -8.06 -10.30
C GLY A 239 7.52 -8.83 -10.99
N VAL A 240 6.56 -8.16 -11.63
CA VAL A 240 5.39 -8.83 -12.25
C VAL A 240 5.49 -8.92 -13.77
N HIS A 241 6.03 -7.89 -14.43
CA HIS A 241 6.08 -7.81 -15.88
C HIS A 241 7.50 -7.60 -16.43
N ALA A 242 7.89 -8.42 -17.40
CA ALA A 242 9.08 -8.33 -18.23
C ALA A 242 8.71 -8.61 -19.68
N ASP A 243 9.51 -8.09 -20.61
CA ASP A 243 9.40 -8.38 -22.04
C ASP A 243 9.98 -9.76 -22.43
N GLU A 244 10.75 -10.39 -21.54
CA GLU A 244 11.28 -11.72 -21.74
C GLU A 244 10.29 -12.81 -21.31
N HIS A 245 9.57 -13.37 -22.29
CA HIS A 245 8.54 -14.38 -22.05
C HIS A 245 9.08 -15.69 -21.43
N SER A 246 10.37 -16.01 -21.60
CA SER A 246 10.94 -17.23 -21.03
C SER A 246 10.94 -17.25 -19.49
N LEU A 247 10.85 -16.09 -18.83
CA LEU A 247 10.70 -15.97 -17.37
C LEU A 247 9.38 -16.56 -16.86
N TYR A 248 8.34 -16.60 -17.69
CA TYR A 248 7.01 -17.07 -17.31
C TYR A 248 6.77 -18.56 -17.58
N LYS A 249 7.80 -19.31 -17.98
CA LYS A 249 7.71 -20.75 -18.18
C LYS A 249 7.24 -21.43 -16.89
N LYS A 250 6.32 -22.39 -17.06
CA LYS A 250 5.80 -23.21 -15.96
C LYS A 250 6.23 -24.65 -16.09
N ARG A 251 6.52 -25.28 -14.95
CA ARG A 251 6.70 -26.73 -14.80
C ARG A 251 5.83 -27.18 -13.63
N SER A 252 5.05 -28.25 -13.82
CA SER A 252 4.13 -28.76 -12.79
C SER A 252 3.20 -27.67 -12.23
N PHE A 253 2.63 -26.85 -13.12
CA PHE A 253 1.75 -25.72 -12.80
C PHE A 253 2.37 -24.56 -12.01
N GLN A 254 3.67 -24.59 -11.71
CA GLN A 254 4.38 -23.52 -11.02
C GLN A 254 5.39 -22.84 -11.95
N HIS A 255 5.59 -21.53 -11.78
CA HIS A 255 6.63 -20.82 -12.51
C HIS A 255 8.03 -21.31 -12.13
N THR A 256 8.90 -21.50 -13.12
CA THR A 256 10.30 -21.89 -12.89
C THR A 256 11.15 -20.74 -12.37
N LYS A 257 10.73 -19.50 -12.65
CA LYS A 257 11.33 -18.27 -12.12
C LYS A 257 10.29 -17.55 -11.25
N THR A 258 10.75 -16.64 -10.41
CA THR A 258 9.94 -15.91 -9.42
C THR A 258 9.92 -14.43 -9.73
N CYS A 259 9.07 -13.66 -9.04
CA CYS A 259 9.03 -12.20 -9.14
C CYS A 259 10.38 -11.51 -8.88
N GLN A 260 11.26 -12.11 -8.07
CA GLN A 260 12.61 -11.61 -7.87
C GLN A 260 13.45 -11.68 -9.16
N HIS A 261 13.43 -12.82 -9.86
CA HIS A 261 14.13 -12.95 -11.15
C HIS A 261 13.62 -11.94 -12.19
N VAL A 262 12.31 -11.66 -12.19
CA VAL A 262 11.70 -10.66 -13.07
C VAL A 262 12.22 -9.26 -12.74
N ALA A 263 12.30 -8.91 -11.45
CA ALA A 263 12.84 -7.63 -11.00
C ALA A 263 14.31 -7.45 -11.37
N GLU A 264 15.13 -8.48 -11.15
CA GLU A 264 16.54 -8.49 -11.53
C GLU A 264 16.73 -8.34 -13.04
N TYR A 265 16.00 -9.13 -13.83
CA TYR A 265 16.00 -9.01 -15.29
C TYR A 265 15.62 -7.59 -15.72
N ASN A 266 14.60 -7.00 -15.12
CA ASN A 266 14.14 -5.66 -15.49
C ASN A 266 15.21 -4.60 -15.21
N ILE A 267 15.85 -4.59 -14.04
CA ILE A 267 16.91 -3.61 -13.75
C ILE A 267 18.14 -3.86 -14.62
N TYR A 268 18.57 -5.12 -14.74
CA TYR A 268 19.72 -5.49 -15.54
C TYR A 268 19.54 -5.16 -17.03
N SER A 269 18.37 -5.48 -17.60
CA SER A 269 18.07 -5.19 -19.00
C SER A 269 18.06 -3.70 -19.29
N LEU A 270 17.61 -2.86 -18.36
CA LEU A 270 17.67 -1.40 -18.50
C LEU A 270 19.12 -0.89 -18.51
N LEU A 271 19.99 -1.42 -17.64
CA LEU A 271 21.42 -1.09 -17.62
C LEU A 271 22.11 -1.49 -18.94
N TYR A 272 21.78 -2.68 -19.45
CA TYR A 272 22.28 -3.17 -20.74
C TYR A 272 21.77 -2.32 -21.91
N GLU A 273 20.48 -1.99 -21.92
CA GLU A 273 19.85 -1.24 -23.00
C GLU A 273 20.37 0.19 -23.07
N LEU A 274 20.62 0.83 -21.92
CA LEU A 274 21.24 2.16 -21.87
C LEU A 274 22.67 2.18 -22.40
N SER A 275 23.46 1.17 -22.07
CA SER A 275 24.87 1.09 -22.49
C SER A 275 25.03 0.70 -23.97
N THR A 276 24.18 -0.21 -24.46
CA THR A 276 24.31 -0.80 -25.80
C THR A 276 23.34 -0.26 -26.85
N LYS A 277 22.28 0.44 -26.41
CA LYS A 277 21.14 0.87 -27.26
C LYS A 277 20.48 -0.31 -27.99
N LYS A 278 20.50 -1.49 -27.37
CA LYS A 278 19.89 -2.71 -27.88
C LYS A 278 19.11 -3.39 -26.76
N PRO A 279 17.97 -4.01 -27.07
CA PRO A 279 17.24 -4.79 -26.07
C PRO A 279 18.12 -5.94 -25.58
N TYR A 280 18.16 -6.13 -24.26
CA TYR A 280 18.79 -7.30 -23.66
C TYR A 280 17.98 -8.54 -24.03
N LYS A 281 18.67 -9.63 -24.34
CA LYS A 281 18.05 -10.95 -24.54
C LYS A 281 18.74 -11.93 -23.63
N MET A 282 17.95 -12.70 -22.87
CA MET A 282 18.52 -13.74 -22.03
C MET A 282 19.15 -14.85 -22.91
N PRO A 283 20.31 -15.41 -22.50
CA PRO A 283 20.91 -16.55 -23.18
C PRO A 283 19.94 -17.76 -23.24
N PRO A 284 20.01 -18.57 -24.30
CA PRO A 284 19.12 -19.73 -24.48
C PRO A 284 19.38 -20.89 -23.52
N GLU A 285 20.59 -20.98 -22.93
CA GLU A 285 20.95 -22.00 -21.95
C GLU A 285 20.89 -21.44 -20.53
N ASP A 286 20.16 -22.13 -19.65
CA ASP A 286 20.24 -22.03 -18.18
C ASP A 286 21.63 -22.54 -17.73
N SER A 287 22.72 -21.90 -18.17
CA SER A 287 24.02 -22.02 -17.52
C SER A 287 23.83 -21.71 -16.03
N GLU A 288 24.56 -22.36 -15.13
CA GLU A 288 24.28 -22.38 -13.68
C GLU A 288 24.12 -20.99 -13.02
N ILE A 289 24.57 -19.92 -13.68
CA ILE A 289 24.29 -18.51 -13.35
C ILE A 289 22.78 -18.18 -13.38
N HIS A 290 22.02 -18.87 -14.23
CA HIS A 290 20.59 -18.76 -14.44
C HIS A 290 19.83 -20.04 -14.03
N GLY A 291 20.46 -21.22 -14.09
CA GLY A 291 19.80 -22.53 -13.97
C GLY A 291 19.59 -23.10 -12.56
N ARG A 292 20.28 -22.61 -11.52
CA ARG A 292 20.01 -22.99 -10.12
C ARG A 292 20.03 -21.75 -9.23
N SER A 293 18.85 -21.20 -8.99
CA SER A 293 18.36 -20.53 -7.76
C SER A 293 19.31 -19.71 -6.86
N PHE A 294 20.43 -19.17 -7.33
CA PHE A 294 21.22 -18.18 -6.58
C PHE A 294 20.42 -16.87 -6.33
N TRP A 295 19.37 -16.68 -7.13
CA TRP A 295 18.53 -15.48 -7.24
C TRP A 295 17.04 -15.76 -7.06
N SER A 296 16.70 -16.95 -6.59
CA SER A 296 15.28 -17.30 -6.43
C SER A 296 14.58 -16.51 -5.34
N GLY A 297 15.36 -15.98 -4.39
CA GLY A 297 14.93 -15.49 -3.09
C GLY A 297 14.30 -16.59 -2.24
N LEU A 298 14.44 -17.86 -2.62
CA LEU A 298 13.92 -19.03 -1.90
C LEU A 298 15.02 -19.71 -1.06
N SER A 299 16.08 -18.97 -0.72
CA SER A 299 17.18 -19.45 0.10
C SER A 299 16.86 -19.47 1.58
N HIS A 300 15.71 -18.90 2.00
CA HIS A 300 15.17 -19.03 3.34
C HIS A 300 14.89 -20.51 3.66
N ARG A 301 15.95 -21.22 4.04
CA ARG A 301 15.91 -22.57 4.60
C ARG A 301 15.07 -22.48 5.86
N ASP A 302 14.08 -23.35 5.97
CA ASP A 302 13.53 -23.75 7.25
C ASP A 302 14.71 -24.27 8.09
N VAL A 303 15.28 -23.42 8.95
CA VAL A 303 16.34 -23.77 9.91
C VAL A 303 15.69 -24.54 11.07
N GLU A 304 15.02 -25.64 10.78
CA GLU A 304 14.74 -26.66 11.78
C GLU A 304 15.88 -27.68 11.74
N LYS A 305 16.76 -27.57 12.73
CA LYS A 305 17.75 -28.57 13.17
C LYS A 305 18.45 -29.35 12.04
N ILE A 306 19.43 -28.72 11.41
CA ILE A 306 20.59 -29.46 10.95
C ILE A 306 21.56 -29.41 12.12
N GLU A 307 21.79 -30.57 12.75
CA GLU A 307 22.83 -30.74 13.77
C GLU A 307 24.15 -30.22 13.19
N GLU A 308 24.79 -29.29 13.91
CA GLU A 308 26.07 -28.68 13.57
C GLU A 308 27.21 -29.69 13.71
N GLU A 309 27.23 -30.75 12.91
CA GLU A 309 28.41 -31.61 12.79
C GLU A 309 28.57 -32.09 11.34
N GLY A 310 29.45 -31.42 10.61
CA GLY A 310 29.80 -31.76 9.24
C GLY A 310 30.46 -30.59 8.55
N GLU A 311 31.79 -30.51 8.71
CA GLU A 311 32.76 -29.73 7.95
C GLU A 311 32.16 -28.65 7.04
N ILE A 312 32.26 -27.39 7.50
CA ILE A 312 32.25 -26.23 6.61
C ILE A 312 33.50 -26.37 5.75
N GLU A 313 33.41 -27.15 4.66
CA GLU A 313 34.32 -27.00 3.54
C GLU A 313 34.27 -25.51 3.18
N THR A 314 35.41 -24.87 3.41
CA THR A 314 35.68 -23.50 3.04
C THR A 314 35.36 -23.32 1.57
N LEU A 315 34.14 -22.88 1.26
CA LEU A 315 33.76 -22.25 -0.01
C LEU A 315 34.42 -20.87 -0.11
N GLN A 316 35.72 -20.79 0.19
CA GLN A 316 36.60 -19.63 0.03
C GLN A 316 37.06 -19.45 -1.41
N ASP A 317 36.72 -20.36 -2.33
CA ASP A 317 36.78 -20.10 -3.77
C ASP A 317 35.51 -19.37 -4.23
N ASP A 318 35.33 -18.17 -3.66
CA ASP A 318 34.42 -17.14 -4.15
C ASP A 318 34.83 -16.80 -5.60
N ARG A 319 34.15 -17.38 -6.59
CA ARG A 319 34.30 -17.02 -8.02
C ARG A 319 33.79 -15.60 -8.35
N LEU A 320 33.85 -14.68 -7.39
CA LEU A 320 33.58 -13.25 -7.54
C LEU A 320 34.56 -12.58 -8.53
N ASP A 321 35.78 -13.12 -8.69
CA ASP A 321 36.82 -12.55 -9.57
C ASP A 321 36.80 -13.08 -11.01
N THR A 322 36.16 -14.23 -11.27
CA THR A 322 36.22 -14.84 -12.64
C THR A 322 35.25 -14.21 -13.65
N LEU A 323 34.36 -13.31 -13.22
CA LEU A 323 33.46 -12.55 -14.12
C LEU A 323 33.94 -11.13 -14.41
N SER A 324 34.98 -10.64 -13.72
CA SER A 324 35.75 -9.48 -14.18
C SER A 324 36.67 -9.85 -15.38
N ALA A 325 36.95 -11.15 -15.54
CA ALA A 325 37.81 -11.68 -16.60
C ALA A 325 37.07 -12.15 -17.88
N GLY A 326 35.73 -12.14 -17.89
CA GLY A 326 34.91 -12.66 -18.98
C GLY A 326 34.25 -11.59 -19.86
N GLN A 327 35.04 -10.87 -20.66
CA GLN A 327 34.58 -10.17 -21.88
C GLN A 327 33.33 -9.28 -21.77
N ALA A 328 33.31 -8.36 -20.82
CA ALA A 328 32.76 -7.02 -21.04
C ALA A 328 33.82 -5.97 -20.72
N ARG A 329 35.00 -6.09 -21.35
CA ARG A 329 35.98 -4.99 -21.49
C ARG A 329 35.48 -3.87 -22.43
N GLY A 330 34.16 -3.73 -22.56
CA GLY A 330 33.54 -2.51 -23.06
C GLY A 330 33.26 -1.67 -21.83
N ASN A 331 34.13 -0.70 -21.57
CA ASN A 331 33.91 0.38 -20.62
C ASN A 331 32.79 1.30 -21.16
N SER A 332 31.61 0.75 -21.44
CA SER A 332 30.45 1.50 -21.90
C SER A 332 29.86 2.17 -20.67
N SER A 333 30.40 3.35 -20.35
CA SER A 333 29.94 4.21 -19.26
C SER A 333 28.40 4.29 -19.28
N LYS A 334 27.79 4.12 -18.11
CA LYS A 334 26.34 4.24 -17.92
C LYS A 334 26.00 5.73 -18.07
N LYS A 335 25.76 6.18 -19.30
CA LYS A 335 25.45 7.59 -19.59
C LYS A 335 23.98 7.77 -19.84
N VAL A 336 23.45 8.86 -19.32
CA VAL A 336 22.10 9.29 -19.67
C VAL A 336 22.08 9.67 -21.15
N PRO A 337 21.06 9.26 -21.91
CA PRO A 337 20.90 9.70 -23.29
C PRO A 337 20.89 11.24 -23.40
N GLN A 338 21.51 11.77 -24.46
CA GLN A 338 21.47 13.21 -24.72
C GLN A 338 20.03 13.71 -24.87
N GLY A 339 19.76 14.92 -24.39
CA GLY A 339 18.44 15.55 -24.48
C GLY A 339 17.45 15.14 -23.40
N VAL A 340 17.85 14.34 -22.40
CA VAL A 340 17.01 14.00 -21.24
C VAL A 340 17.19 15.04 -20.13
N ARG A 341 16.08 15.52 -19.57
CA ARG A 341 16.03 16.30 -18.34
C ARG A 341 14.98 15.73 -17.40
N LEU A 342 15.36 15.49 -16.15
CA LEU A 342 14.49 15.10 -15.05
C LEU A 342 14.27 16.29 -14.13
N ILE A 343 13.04 16.79 -14.05
CA ILE A 343 12.65 17.91 -13.22
C ILE A 343 11.93 17.36 -11.99
N LEU A 344 12.52 17.56 -10.81
CA LEU A 344 11.92 17.15 -9.54
C LEU A 344 11.14 18.32 -8.93
N LEU A 345 9.91 18.06 -8.49
CA LEU A 345 9.01 19.03 -7.90
C LEU A 345 8.40 18.46 -6.61
N GLN A 346 8.30 19.28 -5.58
CA GLN A 346 7.62 18.91 -4.33
C GLN A 346 6.25 19.58 -4.24
N GLY A 347 5.19 18.80 -4.05
CA GLY A 347 3.82 19.34 -3.92
C GLY A 347 2.73 18.28 -3.71
N GLU A 348 1.61 18.70 -3.12
CA GLU A 348 0.44 17.83 -2.88
C GLU A 348 -0.58 17.85 -4.01
N ASN A 349 -0.59 18.93 -4.81
CA ASN A 349 -1.56 19.18 -5.86
C ASN A 349 -0.98 20.07 -6.97
N PHE A 350 -1.76 20.36 -8.01
CA PHE A 350 -1.34 21.21 -9.13
C PHE A 350 -1.50 22.73 -8.90
N ASP A 351 -1.95 23.17 -7.72
CA ASP A 351 -2.24 24.60 -7.47
C ASP A 351 -0.99 25.47 -7.61
N PHE A 352 0.19 24.93 -7.25
CA PHE A 352 1.45 25.65 -7.42
C PHE A 352 1.83 25.88 -8.89
N MET A 353 1.20 25.19 -9.84
CA MET A 353 1.39 25.39 -11.28
C MET A 353 0.31 26.28 -11.90
N LYS A 354 -0.84 26.45 -11.23
CA LYS A 354 -1.98 27.21 -11.71
C LYS A 354 -1.59 28.64 -12.10
N GLY A 355 -2.00 29.05 -13.30
CA GLY A 355 -1.79 30.41 -13.81
C GLY A 355 -0.34 30.78 -14.14
N LYS A 356 0.63 29.86 -13.97
CA LYS A 356 2.02 30.12 -14.32
C LYS A 356 2.24 29.82 -15.80
N LYS A 357 2.57 30.86 -16.59
CA LYS A 357 2.81 30.75 -18.04
C LYS A 357 3.78 29.63 -18.43
N LYS A 358 4.77 29.32 -17.60
CA LYS A 358 5.76 28.26 -17.86
C LYS A 358 5.20 26.83 -17.86
N PHE A 359 4.04 26.59 -17.24
CA PHE A 359 3.39 25.29 -17.19
C PHE A 359 2.09 25.25 -18.02
N ALA A 360 1.69 26.38 -18.60
CA ALA A 360 0.51 26.45 -19.44
C ALA A 360 0.75 25.66 -20.73
N GLU A 361 -0.14 24.71 -21.02
CA GLU A 361 -0.10 23.91 -22.24
C GLU A 361 1.25 23.21 -22.49
N LEU A 362 1.85 22.70 -21.42
CA LEU A 362 3.20 22.14 -21.46
C LEU A 362 3.20 20.63 -21.74
N PHE A 363 2.31 19.87 -21.08
CA PHE A 363 2.46 18.42 -20.99
C PHE A 363 1.78 17.67 -22.12
N ASP A 364 2.53 16.75 -22.75
CA ASP A 364 2.05 15.83 -23.78
C ASP A 364 1.46 14.55 -23.15
N VAL A 365 2.10 14.07 -22.09
CA VAL A 365 1.70 12.86 -21.36
C VAL A 365 1.66 13.16 -19.88
N VAL A 366 0.57 12.77 -19.21
CA VAL A 366 0.46 12.85 -17.75
C VAL A 366 0.15 11.47 -17.18
N PHE A 367 0.95 11.04 -16.22
CA PHE A 367 0.73 9.86 -15.40
C PHE A 367 0.24 10.28 -14.02
N LEU A 368 -0.88 9.71 -13.58
CA LEU A 368 -1.44 9.90 -12.24
C LEU A 368 -1.51 8.55 -11.52
N SER A 369 -0.85 8.46 -10.37
CA SER A 369 -0.99 7.30 -9.49
C SER A 369 -2.39 7.23 -8.87
N ASN A 370 -2.78 6.03 -8.41
CA ASN A 370 -4.02 5.79 -7.69
C ASN A 370 -4.09 6.60 -6.37
N LEU A 371 -2.96 7.09 -5.86
CA LEU A 371 -2.85 7.95 -4.68
C LEU A 371 -3.33 9.39 -4.91
N CYS A 372 -3.41 9.82 -6.17
CA CYS A 372 -3.73 11.19 -6.53
C CYS A 372 -4.92 11.32 -7.48
N LEU A 373 -5.87 10.36 -7.46
CA LEU A 373 -7.07 10.38 -8.31
C LEU A 373 -7.85 11.71 -8.21
N GLN A 374 -7.88 12.33 -7.03
CA GLN A 374 -8.49 13.64 -6.77
C GLN A 374 -7.90 14.79 -7.60
N MET A 375 -6.81 14.56 -8.33
CA MET A 375 -6.15 15.52 -9.21
C MET A 375 -6.69 15.50 -10.64
N LEU A 376 -7.58 14.57 -10.99
CA LEU A 376 -8.43 14.66 -12.18
C LEU A 376 -9.49 15.77 -12.01
N LYS A 377 -9.02 17.00 -11.88
CA LYS A 377 -9.81 18.24 -11.78
C LYS A 377 -8.97 19.43 -12.26
N GLU A 378 -9.57 20.61 -12.32
CA GLU A 378 -8.83 21.86 -12.53
C GLU A 378 -7.74 22.05 -11.45
N PRO A 379 -6.54 22.55 -11.81
CA PRO A 379 -6.17 23.18 -13.09
C PRO A 379 -5.59 22.23 -14.15
N LEU A 380 -5.72 20.90 -14.01
CA LEU A 380 -5.06 19.95 -14.90
C LEU A 380 -5.25 20.23 -16.40
N PRO A 381 -6.47 20.52 -16.92
CA PRO A 381 -6.66 20.81 -18.35
C PRO A 381 -5.83 22.00 -18.88
N ASP A 382 -5.55 22.99 -18.04
CA ASP A 382 -4.78 24.18 -18.41
C ASP A 382 -3.28 23.88 -18.59
N LEU A 383 -2.82 22.76 -18.02
CA LEU A 383 -1.43 22.32 -18.07
C LEU A 383 -1.14 21.44 -19.31
N LEU A 384 -2.18 20.90 -19.95
CA LEU A 384 -2.07 19.94 -21.04
C LEU A 384 -1.93 20.65 -22.38
N ARG A 385 -1.11 20.09 -23.27
CA ARG A 385 -1.11 20.51 -24.68
C ARG A 385 -2.47 20.27 -25.33
N ALA A 386 -2.66 20.91 -26.49
CA ALA A 386 -3.90 20.82 -27.27
C ALA A 386 -4.38 19.37 -27.50
N ARG A 387 -3.45 18.44 -27.66
CA ARG A 387 -3.69 16.99 -27.62
C ARG A 387 -2.74 16.35 -26.64
N ALA A 388 -3.29 15.74 -25.60
CA ALA A 388 -2.49 15.09 -24.55
C ALA A 388 -3.03 13.69 -24.21
N ALA A 389 -2.16 12.84 -23.71
CA ALA A 389 -2.50 11.52 -23.22
C ALA A 389 -2.39 11.48 -21.69
N LEU A 390 -3.42 10.97 -21.04
CA LEU A 390 -3.42 10.70 -19.61
C LEU A 390 -3.39 9.20 -19.37
N VAL A 391 -2.53 8.78 -18.43
CA VAL A 391 -2.46 7.41 -17.92
C VAL A 391 -2.75 7.49 -16.43
N VAL A 392 -3.78 6.80 -15.97
CA VAL A 392 -4.21 6.82 -14.57
C VAL A 392 -4.17 5.41 -14.02
N GLU A 393 -3.52 5.22 -12.88
CA GLU A 393 -3.54 3.93 -12.20
C GLU A 393 -4.91 3.64 -11.59
N GLY A 394 -5.40 2.44 -11.82
CA GLY A 394 -6.60 1.89 -11.22
C GLY A 394 -6.33 1.20 -9.88
N ALA A 395 -7.41 0.74 -9.27
CA ALA A 395 -7.38 0.02 -8.01
C ALA A 395 -7.32 -1.50 -8.15
N ASP A 396 -7.18 -2.04 -9.37
CA ASP A 396 -7.30 -3.48 -9.64
C ASP A 396 -6.33 -4.32 -8.77
N PHE A 397 -5.13 -3.81 -8.47
CA PHE A 397 -4.15 -4.49 -7.61
C PHE A 397 -4.20 -4.05 -6.14
N MET A 398 -5.19 -3.27 -5.72
CA MET A 398 -5.35 -2.86 -4.32
C MET A 398 -5.92 -4.00 -3.46
N LEU A 399 -5.07 -4.64 -2.66
CA LEU A 399 -5.41 -5.78 -1.80
C LEU A 399 -6.41 -5.42 -0.70
N ASN A 400 -6.37 -4.18 -0.20
CA ASN A 400 -7.29 -3.71 0.84
C ASN A 400 -8.70 -3.36 0.33
N PHE A 401 -8.92 -3.38 -1.00
CA PHE A 401 -10.22 -3.08 -1.59
C PHE A 401 -10.94 -4.37 -1.93
N ASP A 402 -12.27 -4.41 -1.76
CA ASP A 402 -13.06 -5.51 -2.29
C ASP A 402 -13.38 -5.32 -3.79
N LYS A 403 -14.09 -6.28 -4.40
CA LYS A 403 -14.44 -6.20 -5.84
C LYS A 403 -15.31 -4.98 -6.18
N ASN A 404 -16.18 -4.54 -5.27
CA ASN A 404 -17.05 -3.40 -5.48
C ASN A 404 -16.28 -2.09 -5.33
N ASP A 405 -15.41 -2.00 -4.32
CA ASP A 405 -14.53 -0.84 -4.10
C ASP A 405 -13.61 -0.61 -5.30
N ARG A 406 -12.98 -1.66 -5.82
CA ARG A 406 -12.12 -1.58 -7.02
C ARG A 406 -12.90 -1.10 -8.23
N LYS A 407 -14.10 -1.65 -8.45
CA LYS A 407 -14.98 -1.25 -9.54
C LYS A 407 -15.40 0.23 -9.39
N ALA A 408 -15.85 0.64 -8.21
CA ALA A 408 -16.29 2.00 -7.95
C ALA A 408 -15.14 3.00 -8.16
N PHE A 409 -13.92 2.68 -7.70
CA PHE A 409 -12.74 3.51 -7.93
C PHE A 409 -12.43 3.65 -9.42
N ASN A 410 -12.43 2.52 -10.15
CA ASN A 410 -12.13 2.50 -11.57
C ASN A 410 -13.20 3.21 -12.42
N ASP A 411 -14.47 3.06 -12.07
CA ASP A 411 -15.58 3.80 -12.69
C ASP A 411 -15.45 5.31 -12.41
N LYS A 412 -14.96 5.69 -11.22
CA LYS A 412 -14.71 7.09 -10.87
C LYS A 412 -13.62 7.74 -11.72
N ILE A 413 -12.58 7.00 -12.12
CA ILE A 413 -11.57 7.47 -13.08
C ILE A 413 -12.25 7.91 -14.39
N LYS A 414 -13.14 7.05 -14.92
CA LYS A 414 -13.86 7.31 -16.17
C LYS A 414 -14.81 8.49 -16.04
N GLU A 415 -15.51 8.60 -14.92
CA GLU A 415 -16.41 9.72 -14.61
C GLU A 415 -15.64 11.05 -14.56
N LEU A 416 -14.58 11.13 -13.76
CA LEU A 416 -13.77 12.34 -13.60
C LEU A 416 -13.09 12.77 -14.91
N GLY A 417 -12.59 11.80 -15.70
CA GLY A 417 -12.06 12.09 -17.03
C GLY A 417 -13.10 12.73 -17.94
N LYS A 418 -14.33 12.17 -17.99
CA LYS A 418 -15.44 12.74 -18.78
C LYS A 418 -15.86 14.12 -18.29
N GLU A 419 -15.85 14.37 -16.98
CA GLU A 419 -16.11 15.70 -16.41
C GLU A 419 -15.09 16.77 -16.85
N LEU A 420 -13.90 16.35 -17.27
CA LEU A 420 -12.86 17.21 -17.85
C LEU A 420 -12.87 17.24 -19.39
N GLY A 421 -13.89 16.65 -20.02
CA GLY A 421 -13.98 16.56 -21.48
C GLY A 421 -12.98 15.60 -22.11
N MET A 422 -12.43 14.65 -21.34
CA MET A 422 -11.54 13.62 -21.85
C MET A 422 -12.33 12.40 -22.34
N VAL A 423 -11.77 11.72 -23.34
CA VAL A 423 -12.33 10.48 -23.90
C VAL A 423 -11.60 9.28 -23.28
N VAL A 424 -12.36 8.30 -22.80
CA VAL A 424 -11.83 7.05 -22.24
C VAL A 424 -11.45 6.10 -23.38
N GLU A 425 -10.22 5.62 -23.37
CA GLU A 425 -9.63 4.81 -24.44
C GLU A 425 -9.52 3.36 -23.99
N ASP A 426 -10.66 2.71 -23.74
CA ASP A 426 -10.71 1.34 -23.18
C ASP A 426 -9.95 0.32 -24.06
N GLY A 427 -9.97 0.47 -25.39
CA GLY A 427 -9.26 -0.41 -26.33
C GLY A 427 -7.72 -0.32 -26.24
N LYS A 428 -7.14 0.70 -25.61
CA LYS A 428 -5.69 0.74 -25.35
C LYS A 428 -5.28 -0.25 -24.27
N ARG A 429 -6.17 -0.57 -23.33
CA ARG A 429 -5.89 -1.51 -22.23
C ARG A 429 -5.58 -2.91 -22.73
N ASP A 430 -6.18 -3.32 -23.85
CA ASP A 430 -5.94 -4.64 -24.45
C ASP A 430 -4.48 -4.88 -24.86
N ARG A 431 -3.71 -3.81 -25.11
CA ARG A 431 -2.29 -3.89 -25.45
C ARG A 431 -1.39 -4.08 -24.23
N TYR A 432 -1.91 -3.77 -23.04
CA TYR A 432 -1.19 -3.82 -21.78
C TYR A 432 -1.81 -4.91 -20.91
N LYS A 433 -1.39 -6.15 -21.21
CA LYS A 433 -1.75 -7.35 -20.46
C LYS A 433 -0.51 -7.97 -19.84
N LEU A 434 -0.69 -8.56 -18.67
CA LEU A 434 0.27 -9.47 -18.06
C LEU A 434 0.37 -10.77 -18.87
N TYR A 435 1.38 -11.57 -18.54
CA TYR A 435 1.65 -12.87 -19.17
C TYR A 435 0.48 -13.86 -19.09
N ASN A 436 -0.45 -13.67 -18.15
CA ASN A 436 -1.66 -14.48 -17.96
C ASN A 436 -2.93 -13.82 -18.56
N GLY A 437 -2.81 -12.74 -19.31
CA GLY A 437 -3.92 -12.04 -19.95
C GLY A 437 -4.65 -11.03 -19.05
N VAL A 438 -4.29 -10.91 -17.77
CA VAL A 438 -4.83 -9.90 -16.85
C VAL A 438 -4.41 -8.51 -17.30
N HIS A 439 -5.34 -7.55 -17.34
CA HIS A 439 -5.01 -6.18 -17.69
C HIS A 439 -4.11 -5.55 -16.64
N PHE A 440 -3.15 -4.73 -17.09
CA PHE A 440 -2.52 -3.78 -16.19
C PHE A 440 -3.58 -2.84 -15.58
N PRO A 441 -3.35 -2.37 -14.33
CA PRO A 441 -4.23 -1.44 -13.65
C PRO A 441 -4.02 -0.03 -14.21
N LEU A 442 -3.99 0.13 -15.54
CA LEU A 442 -3.79 1.40 -16.21
C LEU A 442 -5.02 1.74 -17.04
N TYR A 443 -5.51 2.96 -16.85
CA TYR A 443 -6.61 3.55 -17.59
C TYR A 443 -6.08 4.68 -18.47
N PHE A 444 -6.47 4.67 -19.74
CA PHE A 444 -5.99 5.63 -20.73
C PHE A 444 -7.10 6.62 -21.05
N LEU A 445 -6.78 7.90 -20.96
CA LEU A 445 -7.66 9.00 -21.30
C LEU A 445 -6.97 9.84 -22.39
N SER A 446 -7.71 10.25 -23.43
CA SER A 446 -7.23 11.21 -24.43
C SER A 446 -7.89 12.56 -24.21
N PHE A 447 -7.07 13.60 -24.21
CA PHE A 447 -7.50 14.99 -24.09
C PHE A 447 -7.36 15.67 -25.44
N ASP A 448 -8.44 16.31 -25.91
CA ASP A 448 -8.42 17.27 -27.01
C ASP A 448 -9.00 18.58 -26.48
N LYS A 449 -8.21 19.65 -26.52
CA LYS A 449 -8.55 20.93 -25.91
C LYS A 449 -9.81 21.54 -26.51
N ALA A 450 -10.02 21.42 -27.82
CA ALA A 450 -11.17 22.01 -28.48
C ALA A 450 -12.47 21.33 -28.01
N ALA A 451 -12.46 20.00 -27.92
CA ALA A 451 -13.59 19.23 -27.40
C ALA A 451 -13.81 19.47 -25.90
N ALA A 452 -12.73 19.56 -25.12
CA ALA A 452 -12.81 19.72 -23.68
C ALA A 452 -13.34 21.10 -23.25
N GLN A 453 -13.01 22.17 -23.99
CA GLN A 453 -13.49 23.52 -23.69
C GLN A 453 -15.02 23.62 -23.67
N GLU A 454 -15.71 22.93 -24.57
CA GLU A 454 -17.17 22.91 -24.60
C GLU A 454 -17.74 22.25 -23.34
N VAL A 455 -17.20 21.09 -22.96
CA VAL A 455 -17.63 20.35 -21.77
C VAL A 455 -17.38 21.16 -20.50
N LEU A 456 -16.19 21.77 -20.38
CA LEU A 456 -15.83 22.61 -19.23
C LEU A 456 -16.70 23.87 -19.15
N ALA A 457 -17.02 24.52 -20.27
CA ALA A 457 -17.91 25.68 -20.29
C ALA A 457 -19.35 25.31 -19.88
N GLN A 458 -19.86 24.16 -20.33
CA GLN A 458 -21.17 23.65 -19.90
C GLN A 458 -21.18 23.33 -18.39
N ARG A 459 -20.09 22.74 -17.89
CA ARG A 459 -19.92 22.46 -16.46
C ARG A 459 -19.90 23.74 -15.63
N ALA A 460 -19.14 24.76 -16.04
CA ALA A 460 -19.06 26.04 -15.35
C ALA A 460 -20.45 26.71 -15.25
N LYS A 461 -21.22 26.72 -16.34
CA LYS A 461 -22.61 27.21 -16.34
C LYS A 461 -23.51 26.46 -15.36
N ARG A 462 -23.46 25.12 -15.35
CA ARG A 462 -24.24 24.29 -14.41
C ARG A 462 -23.84 24.55 -12.95
N GLN A 463 -22.56 24.76 -12.67
CA GLN A 463 -22.09 25.10 -11.32
C GLN A 463 -22.59 26.49 -10.90
N GLU A 464 -22.53 27.49 -11.78
CA GLU A 464 -23.09 28.81 -11.50
C GLU A 464 -24.61 28.76 -11.24
N GLU A 465 -25.35 27.98 -12.04
CA GLU A 465 -26.80 27.76 -11.85
C GLU A 465 -27.11 27.04 -10.53
N ALA A 466 -26.32 26.03 -10.17
CA ALA A 466 -26.46 25.32 -8.89
C ALA A 466 -26.19 26.24 -7.69
N VAL A 467 -25.12 27.05 -7.74
CA VAL A 467 -24.80 28.03 -6.69
C VAL A 467 -25.90 29.07 -6.57
N LYS A 468 -26.44 29.58 -7.69
CA LYS A 468 -27.59 30.50 -7.68
C LYS A 468 -28.84 29.85 -7.07
N SER A 469 -29.09 28.58 -7.40
CA SER A 469 -30.23 27.82 -6.86
C SER A 469 -30.09 27.57 -5.36
N GLN A 470 -28.88 27.29 -4.87
CA GLN A 470 -28.60 27.11 -3.45
C GLN A 470 -28.67 28.41 -2.68
N ALA A 471 -28.10 29.50 -3.20
CA ALA A 471 -28.26 30.82 -2.61
C ALA A 471 -29.74 31.24 -2.55
N SER A 472 -30.54 30.90 -3.58
CA SER A 472 -31.98 31.11 -3.57
C SER A 472 -32.69 30.25 -2.52
N LEU A 473 -32.31 28.98 -2.35
CA LEU A 473 -32.88 28.09 -1.34
C LEU A 473 -32.54 28.55 0.08
N GLU A 474 -31.28 28.93 0.33
CA GLU A 474 -30.82 29.50 1.60
C GLU A 474 -31.54 30.83 1.90
N SER A 475 -31.73 31.68 0.89
CA SER A 475 -32.53 32.91 1.02
C SER A 475 -33.97 32.60 1.40
N LEU A 476 -34.63 31.62 0.77
CA LEU A 476 -36.00 31.22 1.09
C LEU A 476 -36.11 30.64 2.51
N LEU A 477 -35.15 29.80 2.92
CA LEU A 477 -35.07 29.23 4.26
C LEU A 477 -34.77 30.29 5.34
N SER A 478 -34.03 31.34 5.01
CA SER A 478 -33.78 32.46 5.93
C SER A 478 -34.97 33.41 6.07
N GLN A 479 -35.84 33.47 5.06
CA GLN A 479 -37.08 34.26 5.07
C GLN A 479 -38.24 33.51 5.74
N SER A 480 -38.17 32.19 5.89
CA SER A 480 -39.09 31.43 6.73
C SER A 480 -38.73 31.61 8.20
N THR A 481 -39.19 32.70 8.82
CA THR A 481 -39.09 32.97 10.26
C THR A 481 -40.25 32.37 11.07
N GLY A 482 -41.12 31.58 10.45
CA GLY A 482 -42.16 30.83 11.14
C GLY A 482 -41.63 29.48 11.61
N ASP A 483 -41.61 29.25 12.92
CA ASP A 483 -41.53 27.90 13.50
C ASP A 483 -42.86 27.20 13.19
N GLU A 484 -43.06 26.75 11.94
CA GLU A 484 -44.18 25.92 11.50
C GLU A 484 -43.98 24.46 11.95
N ARG A 485 -43.59 24.26 13.22
CA ARG A 485 -43.87 22.97 13.86
C ARG A 485 -45.37 22.95 14.13
N PRO A 486 -46.10 21.90 13.72
CA PRO A 486 -47.50 21.79 14.09
C PRO A 486 -47.62 21.89 15.61
N THR A 487 -48.49 22.77 16.10
CA THR A 487 -48.83 22.82 17.53
C THR A 487 -49.41 21.47 17.95
N ALA A 488 -49.28 21.10 19.22
CA ALA A 488 -49.78 19.82 19.73
C ALA A 488 -51.28 19.60 19.40
N GLU A 489 -52.06 20.68 19.36
CA GLU A 489 -53.48 20.68 18.97
C GLU A 489 -53.72 20.37 17.48
N ALA A 490 -52.78 20.75 16.59
CA ALA A 490 -52.85 20.43 15.17
C ALA A 490 -52.47 18.96 14.87
N LEU A 491 -51.70 18.32 15.77
CA LEU A 491 -51.36 16.90 15.71
C LEU A 491 -52.52 16.02 16.22
N GLU A 492 -53.23 16.44 17.28
CA GLU A 492 -54.43 15.73 17.77
C GLU A 492 -55.56 15.65 16.73
N GLY A 493 -55.71 16.69 15.88
CA GLY A 493 -56.70 16.69 14.80
C GLY A 493 -56.39 15.74 13.64
N LEU A 494 -55.12 15.34 13.47
CA LEU A 494 -54.68 14.40 12.43
C LEU A 494 -54.77 12.94 12.88
N GLU A 495 -54.70 12.68 14.19
CA GLU A 495 -54.95 11.34 14.77
C GLU A 495 -56.44 10.94 14.73
N ALA A 496 -57.35 11.88 14.49
CA ALA A 496 -58.79 11.64 14.38
C ALA A 496 -59.26 11.28 12.95
N LEU A 497 -58.37 11.28 11.96
CA LEU A 497 -58.68 10.77 10.62
C LEU A 497 -58.35 9.28 10.57
N ASP A 498 -59.38 8.45 10.68
CA ASP A 498 -59.35 7.01 10.41
C ASP A 498 -58.97 6.79 8.94
N VAL A 499 -57.68 6.82 8.65
CA VAL A 499 -57.13 6.40 7.36
C VAL A 499 -57.08 4.88 7.42
N PRO A 500 -57.85 4.14 6.60
CA PRO A 500 -57.76 2.69 6.60
C PRO A 500 -56.34 2.28 6.23
N ASP A 501 -55.75 1.41 7.06
CA ASP A 501 -54.43 0.79 6.86
C ASP A 501 -54.30 0.32 5.42
N ARG A 502 -53.61 1.10 4.58
CA ARG A 502 -53.14 0.60 3.29
C ARG A 502 -51.88 -0.21 3.56
N PRO A 503 -51.83 -1.50 3.17
CA PRO A 503 -50.60 -2.26 3.27
C PRO A 503 -49.61 -1.65 2.28
N TYR A 504 -48.62 -0.92 2.79
CA TYR A 504 -47.41 -0.65 2.03
C TYR A 504 -46.59 -1.93 2.06
N GLU A 505 -46.21 -2.44 0.88
CA GLU A 505 -45.27 -3.55 0.84
C GLU A 505 -43.95 -3.09 1.45
N VAL A 506 -43.56 -3.82 2.47
CA VAL A 506 -42.29 -3.69 3.13
C VAL A 506 -41.39 -4.81 2.66
N ASP A 507 -40.13 -4.51 2.40
CA ASP A 507 -39.15 -5.55 2.12
C ASP A 507 -38.91 -6.44 3.36
N ALA A 508 -38.12 -7.50 3.21
CA ALA A 508 -37.81 -8.44 4.30
C ALA A 508 -37.08 -7.81 5.51
N MET A 509 -36.79 -6.51 5.47
CA MET A 509 -36.17 -5.71 6.53
C MET A 509 -37.10 -4.59 7.04
N ASN A 510 -38.39 -4.68 6.72
CA ASN A 510 -39.45 -3.81 7.20
C ASN A 510 -39.33 -2.34 6.77
N ARG A 511 -38.78 -2.08 5.57
CA ARG A 511 -38.64 -0.74 5.00
C ARG A 511 -39.74 -0.44 3.98
N PRO A 512 -40.33 0.77 3.96
CA PRO A 512 -41.33 1.12 2.96
C PRO A 512 -40.71 1.14 1.57
N VAL A 513 -41.26 0.37 0.63
CA VAL A 513 -40.83 0.43 -0.77
C VAL A 513 -41.45 1.67 -1.42
N VAL A 514 -40.67 2.72 -1.61
CA VAL A 514 -41.10 3.92 -2.35
C VAL A 514 -40.74 3.76 -3.83
N TYR A 515 -41.76 3.71 -4.68
CA TYR A 515 -41.60 3.75 -6.14
C TYR A 515 -41.47 5.21 -6.62
N ASP A 516 -40.28 5.49 -7.17
CA ASP A 516 -39.94 6.49 -8.18
C ASP A 516 -39.78 8.00 -7.82
N GLY A 517 -38.81 8.61 -8.50
CA GLY A 517 -38.85 10.00 -8.96
C GLY A 517 -38.31 11.11 -8.05
N ILE A 518 -37.17 11.70 -8.48
CA ILE A 518 -36.73 13.10 -8.26
C ILE A 518 -35.65 13.36 -7.18
N ARG A 519 -34.53 13.90 -7.69
CA ARG A 519 -33.33 14.42 -7.02
C ARG A 519 -33.62 15.61 -6.10
N ARG A 520 -33.00 15.64 -4.90
CA ARG A 520 -32.58 16.89 -4.22
C ARG A 520 -31.26 16.75 -3.44
N GLY A 521 -30.27 17.52 -3.88
CA GLY A 521 -29.27 18.29 -3.13
C GLY A 521 -28.50 17.65 -1.96
N TRP A 522 -27.24 17.28 -2.21
CA TRP A 522 -26.20 17.20 -1.18
C TRP A 522 -25.18 18.31 -1.42
N GLU A 523 -24.97 19.17 -0.43
CA GLU A 523 -23.83 20.09 -0.40
C GLU A 523 -22.97 19.90 0.86
N ARG A 524 -21.67 19.83 0.59
CA ARG A 524 -20.50 20.14 1.44
C ARG A 524 -20.40 19.49 2.82
N ARG A 525 -19.74 18.33 2.84
CA ARG A 525 -18.51 18.05 3.62
C ARG A 525 -17.83 16.81 3.05
N THR A 526 -16.91 17.05 2.12
CA THR A 526 -16.13 16.00 1.47
C THR A 526 -15.00 15.56 2.39
N MET A 527 -15.25 14.47 3.11
CA MET A 527 -14.24 13.60 3.69
C MET A 527 -14.61 12.21 3.21
N VAL A 528 -13.96 11.71 2.15
CA VAL A 528 -14.12 10.31 1.74
C VAL A 528 -13.33 9.46 2.73
N VAL A 529 -13.92 9.31 3.92
CA VAL A 529 -13.76 8.11 4.73
C VAL A 529 -14.74 7.13 4.10
N LEU A 530 -14.24 6.16 3.32
CA LEU A 530 -14.96 4.90 3.13
C LEU A 530 -14.94 4.15 4.47
N GLY A 531 -15.70 4.69 5.41
CA GLY A 531 -16.15 3.99 6.59
C GLY A 531 -17.42 3.26 6.17
N ARG A 532 -17.42 1.94 6.39
CA ARG A 532 -18.63 1.14 6.55
C ARG A 532 -19.71 1.98 7.25
N LYS A 533 -20.80 2.30 6.55
CA LYS A 533 -22.04 2.66 7.22
C LYS A 533 -22.87 1.40 7.41
N GLY A 534 -23.28 1.19 8.66
CA GLY A 534 -24.32 0.25 9.03
C GLY A 534 -23.78 -1.10 9.44
N THR A 535 -23.57 -1.25 10.74
CA THR A 535 -23.71 -2.53 11.45
C THR A 535 -24.90 -3.29 10.87
N ALA A 536 -24.61 -4.36 10.13
CA ALA A 536 -25.56 -5.46 10.10
C ALA A 536 -25.80 -5.83 11.57
N ALA A 537 -27.07 -5.84 11.98
CA ALA A 537 -27.44 -6.57 13.18
C ALA A 537 -26.73 -7.92 13.12
N ALA A 538 -26.15 -8.35 14.25
CA ALA A 538 -25.58 -9.68 14.36
C ALA A 538 -26.57 -10.65 13.70
N PRO A 539 -26.12 -11.54 12.80
CA PRO A 539 -27.02 -12.51 12.19
C PRO A 539 -27.78 -13.19 13.34
N ALA A 540 -29.11 -13.21 13.25
CA ALA A 540 -29.91 -13.91 14.25
C ALA A 540 -29.28 -15.29 14.46
N LEU A 541 -28.82 -15.56 15.69
CA LEU A 541 -28.15 -16.82 16.02
C LEU A 541 -29.08 -17.93 15.53
N LYS A 542 -28.63 -18.73 14.56
CA LYS A 542 -29.42 -19.86 14.10
C LYS A 542 -29.51 -20.86 15.26
N ALA A 543 -30.72 -21.29 15.58
CA ALA A 543 -30.95 -22.30 16.60
C ALA A 543 -30.04 -23.51 16.36
N GLY A 544 -29.43 -24.03 17.43
CA GLY A 544 -28.66 -25.26 17.35
C GLY A 544 -29.58 -26.47 17.11
N PRO A 545 -29.04 -27.67 16.95
CA PRO A 545 -29.84 -28.89 16.78
C PRO A 545 -30.90 -29.11 17.86
N LEU A 546 -30.70 -28.52 19.05
CA LEU A 546 -31.58 -28.61 20.21
C LEU A 546 -32.17 -27.26 20.62
N GLY A 547 -32.19 -26.26 19.73
CA GLY A 547 -32.67 -24.92 20.02
C GLY A 547 -31.60 -24.00 20.60
N PHE A 548 -31.99 -23.17 21.56
CA PHE A 548 -31.09 -22.24 22.25
C PHE A 548 -30.79 -22.72 23.68
N CYS A 549 -29.59 -22.39 24.15
CA CYS A 549 -29.15 -22.70 25.49
C CYS A 549 -30.01 -21.95 26.51
N ALA A 550 -30.59 -22.68 27.47
CA ALA A 550 -31.45 -22.12 28.50
C ALA A 550 -30.76 -21.10 29.41
N VAL A 551 -29.41 -21.07 29.44
CA VAL A 551 -28.63 -20.16 30.29
C VAL A 551 -28.00 -19.02 29.49
N THR A 552 -27.38 -19.30 28.34
CA THR A 552 -26.58 -18.31 27.60
C THR A 552 -27.24 -17.76 26.34
N GLY A 553 -28.37 -18.34 25.90
CA GLY A 553 -29.04 -17.96 24.64
C GLY A 553 -28.27 -18.35 23.37
N LEU A 554 -27.12 -19.01 23.49
CA LEU A 554 -26.33 -19.51 22.35
C LEU A 554 -26.94 -20.79 21.74
N PRO A 555 -26.65 -21.14 20.48
CA PRO A 555 -27.12 -22.37 19.85
C PRO A 555 -26.73 -23.61 20.67
N ALA A 556 -27.73 -24.36 21.16
CA ALA A 556 -27.49 -25.50 22.03
C ALA A 556 -27.10 -26.74 21.23
N LYS A 557 -26.04 -27.43 21.70
CA LYS A 557 -25.55 -28.68 21.12
C LYS A 557 -25.93 -29.91 21.95
N TYR A 558 -26.26 -29.72 23.22
CA TYR A 558 -26.50 -30.81 24.18
C TYR A 558 -27.77 -30.54 25.00
N LYS A 559 -28.33 -31.60 25.60
CA LYS A 559 -29.51 -31.54 26.48
C LYS A 559 -29.15 -32.18 27.82
N ASP A 560 -29.44 -31.50 28.92
CA ASP A 560 -29.20 -32.06 30.24
C ASP A 560 -30.15 -33.24 30.49
N PRO A 561 -29.67 -34.45 30.85
CA PRO A 561 -30.50 -35.63 30.99
C PRO A 561 -31.55 -35.57 32.10
N GLN A 562 -31.32 -34.75 33.14
CA GLN A 562 -32.25 -34.67 34.28
C GLN A 562 -33.29 -33.56 34.12
N THR A 563 -32.88 -32.38 33.66
CA THR A 563 -33.80 -31.23 33.50
C THR A 563 -34.41 -31.14 32.10
N GLY A 564 -33.84 -31.84 31.12
CA GLY A 564 -34.24 -31.74 29.73
C GLY A 564 -33.93 -30.37 29.09
N LEU A 565 -33.15 -29.50 29.74
CA LEU A 565 -32.82 -28.18 29.21
C LEU A 565 -31.62 -28.24 28.26
N ALA A 566 -31.72 -27.51 27.15
CA ALA A 566 -30.67 -27.46 26.13
C ALA A 566 -29.53 -26.52 26.58
N TYR A 567 -28.27 -26.89 26.33
CA TYR A 567 -27.09 -26.10 26.68
C TYR A 567 -25.99 -26.09 25.61
N ALA A 568 -25.18 -25.02 25.61
CA ALA A 568 -24.15 -24.78 24.59
C ALA A 568 -22.73 -25.20 25.02
N ASN A 569 -22.38 -25.06 26.30
CA ASN A 569 -21.05 -25.35 26.85
C ASN A 569 -21.13 -25.88 28.31
N VAL A 570 -20.00 -26.34 28.85
CA VAL A 570 -19.92 -26.97 30.19
C VAL A 570 -20.29 -26.01 31.32
N GLU A 571 -20.02 -24.71 31.17
CA GLU A 571 -20.41 -23.70 32.16
C GLU A 571 -21.93 -23.55 32.26
N ALA A 572 -22.62 -23.49 31.11
CA ALA A 572 -24.08 -23.49 31.07
C ALA A 572 -24.68 -24.76 31.69
N PHE A 573 -24.03 -25.92 31.53
CA PHE A 573 -24.46 -27.17 32.17
C PHE A 573 -24.34 -27.11 33.69
N LYS A 574 -23.20 -26.64 34.22
CA LYS A 574 -22.99 -26.46 35.68
C LYS A 574 -24.02 -25.50 36.26
N GLU A 575 -24.33 -24.42 35.55
CA GLU A 575 -25.32 -23.43 35.98
C GLU A 575 -26.76 -23.98 35.97
N ILE A 576 -27.14 -24.82 35.00
CA ILE A 576 -28.43 -25.54 35.01
C ILE A 576 -28.54 -26.42 36.26
N ARG A 577 -27.48 -27.17 36.59
CA ARG A 577 -27.47 -28.04 37.79
C ARG A 577 -27.49 -27.26 39.09
N ARG A 578 -26.82 -26.10 39.14
CA ARG A 578 -26.87 -25.19 40.28
C ARG A 578 -28.28 -24.63 40.51
N ARG A 579 -28.99 -24.24 39.44
CA ARG A 579 -30.33 -23.62 39.53
C ARG A 579 -31.46 -24.61 39.80
N HIS A 580 -31.38 -25.83 39.28
CA HIS A 580 -32.47 -26.82 39.38
C HIS A 580 -32.33 -27.81 40.54
N GLY A 581 -31.35 -27.58 41.44
CA GLY A 581 -31.30 -28.14 42.79
C GLY A 581 -31.84 -29.56 42.95
N ALA A 582 -31.09 -30.58 42.52
CA ALA A 582 -31.33 -31.93 43.00
C ALA A 582 -30.04 -32.76 43.09
N ARG A 583 -29.74 -33.10 44.35
CA ARG A 583 -29.03 -34.27 44.89
C ARG A 583 -28.26 -35.11 43.89
N GLU A 584 -26.94 -35.15 44.11
CA GLU A 584 -26.09 -36.25 43.69
C GLU A 584 -26.74 -37.58 44.07
N THR A 585 -26.99 -38.42 43.07
CA THR A 585 -27.15 -39.86 43.29
C THR A 585 -25.82 -40.48 42.88
N PRO A 586 -25.10 -41.16 43.78
CA PRO A 586 -23.82 -41.77 43.47
C PRO A 586 -24.05 -43.06 42.68
N GLY A 587 -23.32 -43.22 41.57
CA GLY A 587 -23.36 -44.43 40.76
C GLY A 587 -22.33 -44.37 39.63
N GLU A 588 -21.15 -44.93 39.93
CA GLU A 588 -20.06 -45.29 39.01
C GLU A 588 -19.13 -44.15 38.54
N ALA A 589 -18.37 -43.61 39.51
CA ALA A 589 -16.96 -43.37 39.31
C ALA A 589 -16.18 -44.55 39.91
N GLN A 590 -15.52 -45.35 39.07
CA GLN A 590 -14.35 -46.11 39.52
C GLN A 590 -13.17 -45.15 39.44
N GLU A 591 -12.95 -44.43 40.53
CA GLU A 591 -11.63 -43.87 40.83
C GLU A 591 -10.82 -44.88 41.64
N THR A 592 -9.55 -44.90 41.28
CA THR A 592 -8.38 -45.55 41.86
C THR A 592 -8.19 -45.27 43.34
N ASP A 593 -7.61 -46.23 44.06
CA ASP A 593 -6.87 -46.01 45.32
C ASP A 593 -6.06 -47.29 45.67
N PRO A 594 -5.09 -47.30 46.62
CA PRO A 594 -3.91 -46.44 46.80
C PRO A 594 -2.62 -47.24 47.18
N ALA A 595 -1.51 -46.49 47.37
CA ALA A 595 -0.34 -46.79 48.21
C ALA A 595 0.73 -47.83 47.76
N VAL A 596 2.01 -47.40 47.72
CA VAL A 596 3.14 -47.76 48.63
C VAL A 596 4.51 -47.41 47.99
N ALA A 597 5.43 -46.93 48.84
CA ALA A 597 6.89 -46.68 48.69
C ALA A 597 7.27 -45.26 48.20
N ALA A 598 7.70 -44.31 49.04
CA ALA A 598 8.82 -44.26 50.01
C ALA A 598 10.21 -44.25 49.34
N GLN A 599 10.83 -43.07 49.29
CA GLN A 599 12.26 -42.71 49.51
C GLN A 599 12.39 -41.21 49.16
N ALA A 600 12.49 -40.31 50.14
CA ALA A 600 13.73 -39.89 50.81
C ALA A 600 14.74 -39.26 49.83
N ASP A 601 14.76 -37.93 49.74
CA ASP A 601 15.90 -37.15 50.24
C ASP A 601 15.56 -35.66 50.34
N GLU A 602 16.01 -35.09 51.45
CA GLU A 602 15.82 -33.74 51.96
C GLU A 602 17.21 -33.10 51.95
N GLU A 603 17.41 -31.91 51.36
CA GLU A 603 18.43 -30.98 51.86
C GLU A 603 18.25 -29.52 51.36
N LYS A 604 17.71 -28.72 52.28
CA LYS A 604 17.96 -27.31 52.65
C LYS A 604 18.91 -26.44 51.79
N ARG A 605 18.52 -25.17 51.60
CA ARG A 605 19.14 -24.00 52.28
C ARG A 605 18.41 -22.66 52.02
N ASP A 606 17.81 -22.18 53.11
CA ASP A 606 17.90 -20.84 53.74
C ASP A 606 17.70 -19.53 52.96
N GLU A 607 16.70 -18.81 53.47
CA GLU A 607 16.44 -17.37 53.42
C GLU A 607 17.62 -16.51 53.90
N VAL A 608 17.75 -15.30 53.35
CA VAL A 608 17.93 -14.07 54.17
C VAL A 608 17.24 -12.89 53.48
N ALA A 609 16.30 -12.29 54.20
CA ALA A 609 15.61 -11.04 53.91
C ALA A 609 16.50 -9.80 54.09
N GLY A 610 16.18 -8.73 53.37
CA GLY A 610 16.74 -7.40 53.57
C GLY A 610 15.79 -6.31 53.08
N GLU A 611 15.00 -5.80 54.02
CA GLU A 611 13.97 -4.76 53.90
C GLU A 611 14.44 -3.47 53.20
N ARG A 612 13.54 -2.79 52.47
CA ARG A 612 13.17 -1.38 52.76
C ARG A 612 12.06 -0.81 51.86
N ARG A 613 10.97 -0.44 52.56
CA ARG A 613 10.15 0.79 52.41
C ARG A 613 9.14 0.88 51.26
N GLU A 614 7.92 0.51 51.62
CA GLU A 614 6.67 1.06 51.09
C GLU A 614 6.57 2.57 51.39
N ALA A 615 6.13 3.32 50.37
CA ALA A 615 5.44 4.59 50.53
C ALA A 615 4.18 4.49 49.67
N GLY A 616 3.04 4.30 50.33
CA GLY A 616 1.73 4.24 49.70
C GLY A 616 1.31 5.59 49.12
N LYS A 617 0.68 5.54 47.95
CA LYS A 617 -0.35 6.49 47.54
C LYS A 617 -1.48 5.71 46.90
N GLU A 618 -2.60 5.76 47.61
CA GLU A 618 -3.98 5.46 47.30
C GLU A 618 -4.29 5.35 45.79
N GLU A 619 -4.64 4.14 45.35
CA GLU A 619 -5.42 3.92 44.14
C GLU A 619 -6.89 4.13 44.51
N GLU A 620 -7.47 5.25 44.08
CA GLU A 620 -8.92 5.39 43.99
C GLU A 620 -9.38 4.63 42.73
N GLU A 621 -10.00 3.47 42.96
CA GLU A 621 -10.92 2.87 42.00
C GLU A 621 -12.17 3.76 41.92
N GLU A 622 -12.34 4.47 40.80
CA GLU A 622 -13.66 4.93 40.37
C GLU A 622 -14.07 4.17 39.11
N GLU A 623 -15.06 3.31 39.28
CA GLU A 623 -15.76 2.60 38.22
C GLU A 623 -16.99 3.41 37.76
N ILE A 624 -17.38 3.18 36.48
CA ILE A 624 -18.68 3.44 35.81
C ILE A 624 -19.01 4.92 35.45
N VAL A 625 -19.47 5.32 34.25
CA VAL A 625 -20.27 4.69 33.17
C VAL A 625 -19.99 5.40 31.83
N GLU A 626 -19.79 4.66 30.74
CA GLU A 626 -19.72 5.23 29.37
C GLU A 626 -21.09 5.66 28.83
N PRO A 627 -21.24 6.91 28.32
CA PRO A 627 -22.36 7.28 27.46
C PRO A 627 -22.07 6.91 25.99
N LEU A 628 -23.10 6.38 25.32
CA LEU A 628 -23.22 5.79 23.97
C LEU A 628 -22.86 6.69 22.74
N ILE A 629 -21.85 7.56 22.85
CA ILE A 629 -21.34 8.41 21.76
C ILE A 629 -19.83 8.21 21.49
N PHE A 630 -19.10 7.48 22.34
CA PHE A 630 -17.64 7.32 22.23
C PHE A 630 -17.12 6.15 21.37
N GLN A 631 -17.97 5.38 20.69
CA GLN A 631 -17.51 4.28 19.83
C GLN A 631 -17.13 4.69 18.39
N ASN A 632 -16.78 5.97 18.14
CA ASN A 632 -16.36 6.42 16.82
C ASN A 632 -15.10 7.31 16.84
N ARG A 633 -13.98 6.71 16.35
CA ARG A 633 -12.71 7.30 15.84
C ARG A 633 -11.60 7.59 16.88
N PRO A 634 -10.31 7.77 16.46
CA PRO A 634 -9.49 7.08 15.46
C PRO A 634 -8.11 6.65 16.05
N LYS A 635 -7.73 5.38 15.99
CA LYS A 635 -6.33 4.96 16.24
C LYS A 635 -5.63 4.78 14.89
N TRP A 636 -4.63 5.63 14.62
CA TRP A 636 -3.64 5.57 13.54
C TRP A 636 -4.05 4.77 12.29
N ARG A 637 -4.90 5.35 11.46
CA ARG A 637 -5.13 4.88 10.08
C ARG A 637 -4.59 5.91 9.10
N LEU A 638 -3.39 5.64 8.60
CA LEU A 638 -2.94 6.15 7.31
C LEU A 638 -2.83 4.93 6.38
N GLY A 639 -3.56 5.01 5.26
CA GLY A 639 -3.53 4.01 4.20
C GLY A 639 -2.11 3.79 3.69
N GLY A 640 -1.84 2.58 3.19
CA GLY A 640 -0.57 2.23 2.55
C GLY A 640 -0.34 3.09 1.30
N SER A 641 0.27 4.25 1.49
CA SER A 641 0.50 5.23 0.43
C SER A 641 1.89 5.88 0.54
N ALA A 642 2.84 5.21 1.19
CA ALA A 642 4.24 5.56 1.07
C ALA A 642 5.01 4.36 0.53
N VAL A 643 5.70 4.59 -0.58
CA VAL A 643 6.61 3.66 -1.26
C VAL A 643 5.90 2.57 -2.08
N LEU A 644 5.51 2.92 -3.30
CA LEU A 644 5.96 2.12 -4.45
C LEU A 644 7.36 2.57 -4.84
#